data_AF-A0A285FJI3-F1
#
_entry.id   AF-A0A285FJI3-F1
#
_cell.length_a   1.000
_cell.length_b   1.000
_cell.length_c   1.000
_cell.angle_alpha   90.00
_cell.angle_beta   90.00
_cell.angle_gamma   90.00
#
_symmetry.space_group_name_H-M   'P 1'
#
loop_
_entity.id
_entity.type
_entity.pdbx_description
1 polymer ?
#
loop_
_entity_poly.entity_id
_entity_poly.type
_entity_poly.pdbx_seq_one_letter_code
_entity_poly.pdbx_strand_id
1 'polypeptide(L)'
;MKDTLKEILSKRKYEFIGIFLIAMAFFNWISFSSKDTGLIGNLFNRGLRYIIGKGIYGFPLLLILLGITMIYRSKAKIRFTSRTIGIIIILLVVQTLLHIQVEHPLEFEAALEGKGGGLIGGVILYIFRKCFAEYGTYVILAALTLIGVLLISDIFLVNILLKVKSLYKSFIGFFAKNKDKAQAKAQKKAKKEAARKAKEQQKAKKREAAKNKDKSNKDKFSLKKVFSFLKFKKKKKAKEEKENNGIKDKSIKEDIVIQHKSTDKVINQPEVFKQKAKVKEEVKDKAAEELKAATKEVAATVGAKKEDSSKEQVVIDENKQARKRINKKLESNNQQEQNLDSAAYSLPPLDLLNEVDNSAVQFNNKADILQETLDSFGVRAQIKNVSYGPTITRYELQPAPGVKVSKILGLADDIALSLAAPDVRIEAPIPGKAAIGIEIPNESKAMVSIREMLESEEFQNAESKLTMALGKDISGRTLVADLGDMPHMLVAGSTGSGKSVFVNCVINSILYKSTPDEVKFMLIDPKMVEFAAYQQIPHLVAPVINDSKKAATALRWVVQEMENRYELFAGSGARGLDSYNRKISLEGSDPLPYVVVIIDELADLMMVAAKEVEEAICRLAQKARAAGIHLILATQRPSVDVITGLIKANIPTRVSFSLSSQADSRTILDTGGAEKLLGKGDMLFSPVGSNQPKRLQGAFISDKELQQVVNFVREQKRPEYAEKIAKIKEKNVEIQLDDERDELYEKAVELVVKHRASISMLQRKLRIGYNRAARMIDRMEKDNIVGEYQGSKAREVLVEEEDLEEILNKN
;
A
#
# COMPACT_ATOMS: atom_id res chain seq x y z
N MET A 1 -19.97 23.21 -47.67
CA MET A 1 -20.27 21.87 -48.22
C MET A 1 -19.06 20.94 -48.14
N LYS A 2 -17.86 21.35 -48.61
CA LYS A 2 -16.63 20.55 -48.44
C LYS A 2 -16.24 20.33 -46.97
N ASP A 3 -16.35 21.36 -46.12
CA ASP A 3 -15.98 21.24 -44.70
C ASP A 3 -16.97 20.41 -43.89
N THR A 4 -18.26 20.53 -44.18
CA THR A 4 -19.31 19.67 -43.60
C THR A 4 -19.14 18.21 -44.01
N LEU A 5 -18.78 17.93 -45.27
CA LEU A 5 -18.49 16.57 -45.72
C LEU A 5 -17.23 16.01 -45.03
N LYS A 6 -16.17 16.83 -44.90
CA LYS A 6 -14.91 16.44 -44.25
C LYS A 6 -15.11 16.15 -42.76
N GLU A 7 -15.96 16.92 -42.09
CA GLU A 7 -16.30 16.70 -40.69
C GLU A 7 -17.11 15.40 -40.49
N ILE A 8 -18.11 15.14 -41.34
CA ILE A 8 -18.89 13.89 -41.32
C ILE A 8 -17.99 12.67 -41.58
N LEU A 9 -17.11 12.75 -42.60
CA LEU A 9 -16.16 11.69 -42.92
C LEU A 9 -15.15 11.45 -41.79
N SER A 10 -14.70 12.49 -41.10
CA SER A 10 -13.78 12.36 -39.97
C SER A 10 -14.42 11.68 -38.75
N LYS A 11 -15.70 11.98 -38.46
CA LYS A 11 -16.45 11.38 -37.35
C LYS A 11 -16.80 9.91 -37.61
N ARG A 12 -16.98 9.51 -38.88
CA ARG A 12 -17.37 8.14 -39.29
C ARG A 12 -16.21 7.30 -39.83
N LYS A 13 -14.97 7.80 -39.79
CA LYS A 13 -13.79 7.11 -40.35
C LYS A 13 -13.66 5.66 -39.88
N TYR A 14 -13.89 5.39 -38.60
CA TYR A 14 -13.78 4.05 -38.02
C TYR A 14 -14.94 3.12 -38.40
N GLU A 15 -16.14 3.67 -38.63
CA GLU A 15 -17.28 2.92 -39.15
C GLU A 15 -16.99 2.46 -40.58
N PHE A 16 -16.47 3.34 -41.44
CA PHE A 16 -16.08 2.99 -42.81
C PHE A 16 -14.96 1.95 -42.86
N ILE A 17 -13.93 2.09 -42.02
CA ILE A 17 -12.85 1.09 -41.93
C ILE A 17 -13.40 -0.25 -41.44
N GLY A 18 -14.28 -0.25 -40.43
CA GLY A 18 -14.85 -1.49 -39.91
C GLY A 18 -15.75 -2.22 -40.92
N ILE A 19 -16.58 -1.48 -41.67
CA ILE A 19 -17.40 -2.03 -42.75
C ILE A 19 -16.50 -2.60 -43.87
N PHE A 20 -15.43 -1.89 -44.21
CA PHE A 20 -14.45 -2.36 -45.19
C PHE A 20 -13.78 -3.68 -44.77
N LEU A 21 -13.39 -3.81 -43.49
CA LEU A 21 -12.80 -5.05 -42.95
C LEU A 21 -13.77 -6.23 -43.00
N ILE A 22 -15.05 -6.01 -42.70
CA ILE A 22 -16.09 -7.04 -42.79
C ILE A 22 -16.32 -7.44 -44.25
N ALA A 23 -16.40 -6.48 -45.18
CA ALA A 23 -16.52 -6.77 -46.61
C ALA A 23 -15.33 -7.57 -47.15
N MET A 24 -14.12 -7.22 -46.74
CA MET A 24 -12.89 -7.98 -47.03
C MET A 24 -12.95 -9.40 -46.47
N ALA A 25 -13.54 -9.61 -45.27
CA ALA A 25 -13.70 -10.94 -44.69
C ALA A 25 -14.62 -11.84 -45.53
N PHE A 26 -15.77 -11.31 -45.98
CA PHE A 26 -16.68 -12.04 -46.86
C PHE A 26 -16.05 -12.30 -48.23
N PHE A 27 -15.33 -11.33 -48.79
CA PHE A 27 -14.60 -11.51 -50.04
C PHE A 27 -13.54 -12.61 -49.91
N ASN A 28 -12.82 -12.64 -48.78
CA ASN A 28 -11.83 -13.68 -48.48
C ASN A 28 -12.49 -15.06 -48.36
N TRP A 29 -13.62 -15.16 -47.67
CA TRP A 29 -14.40 -16.40 -47.57
C TRP A 29 -14.86 -16.92 -48.94
N ILE A 30 -15.42 -16.04 -49.77
CA ILE A 30 -15.88 -16.37 -51.13
C ILE A 30 -14.70 -16.79 -52.02
N SER A 31 -13.52 -16.17 -51.85
CA SER A 31 -12.28 -16.53 -52.54
C SER A 31 -11.72 -17.91 -52.17
N PHE A 32 -12.14 -18.49 -51.05
CA PHE A 32 -11.82 -19.90 -50.74
C PHE A 32 -12.81 -20.88 -51.33
N SER A 33 -14.09 -20.52 -51.34
CA SER A 33 -15.16 -21.42 -51.78
C SER A 33 -15.35 -21.44 -53.30
N SER A 34 -14.97 -20.37 -54.01
CA SER A 34 -15.11 -20.25 -55.46
C SER A 34 -13.76 -20.16 -56.16
N LYS A 35 -13.61 -20.87 -57.30
CA LYS A 35 -12.43 -20.80 -58.17
C LYS A 35 -12.37 -19.51 -59.02
N ASP A 36 -13.47 -18.76 -59.09
CA ASP A 36 -13.63 -17.59 -59.97
C ASP A 36 -13.68 -16.27 -59.20
N THR A 37 -12.64 -15.94 -58.43
CA THR A 37 -12.56 -14.66 -57.69
C THR A 37 -11.73 -13.58 -58.36
N GLY A 38 -11.46 -13.75 -59.66
CA GLY A 38 -10.68 -12.80 -60.48
C GLY A 38 -9.20 -12.72 -60.09
N LEU A 39 -8.44 -11.90 -60.82
CA LEU A 39 -6.98 -11.73 -60.63
C LEU A 39 -6.63 -11.28 -59.20
N ILE A 40 -7.40 -10.35 -58.64
CA ILE A 40 -7.14 -9.78 -57.30
C ILE A 40 -7.40 -10.81 -56.20
N GLY A 41 -8.48 -11.60 -56.30
CA GLY A 41 -8.79 -12.66 -55.33
C GLY A 41 -7.72 -13.75 -55.32
N ASN A 42 -7.26 -14.17 -56.50
CA ASN A 42 -6.20 -15.18 -56.62
C ASN A 42 -4.84 -14.70 -56.10
N LEU A 43 -4.46 -13.44 -56.38
CA LEU A 43 -3.22 -12.85 -55.86
C LEU A 43 -3.27 -12.73 -54.33
N PHE A 44 -4.40 -12.29 -53.78
CA PHE A 44 -4.60 -12.13 -52.34
C PHE A 44 -4.61 -13.47 -51.61
N ASN A 45 -5.29 -14.49 -52.15
CA ASN A 45 -5.32 -15.85 -51.60
C ASN A 45 -3.92 -16.49 -51.63
N ARG A 46 -3.17 -16.34 -52.73
CA ARG A 46 -1.78 -16.83 -52.82
C ARG A 46 -0.87 -16.13 -51.81
N GLY A 47 -0.99 -14.81 -51.67
CA GLY A 47 -0.23 -14.03 -50.68
C GLY A 47 -0.55 -14.43 -49.24
N LEU A 48 -1.82 -14.62 -48.90
CA LEU A 48 -2.21 -15.06 -47.55
C LEU A 48 -1.78 -16.51 -47.27
N ARG A 49 -1.81 -17.41 -48.27
CA ARG A 49 -1.33 -18.79 -48.14
C ARG A 49 0.16 -18.84 -47.87
N TYR A 50 0.90 -17.94 -48.49
CA TYR A 50 2.31 -17.80 -48.22
C TYR A 50 2.59 -17.38 -46.76
N ILE A 51 1.84 -16.40 -46.23
CA ILE A 51 2.09 -15.85 -44.90
C ILE A 51 1.57 -16.76 -43.77
N ILE A 52 0.34 -17.27 -43.90
CA ILE A 52 -0.42 -17.91 -42.80
C ILE A 52 -0.79 -19.38 -43.14
N GLY A 53 -0.54 -19.85 -44.37
CA GLY A 53 -0.79 -21.24 -44.77
C GLY A 53 -2.24 -21.69 -44.55
N LYS A 54 -2.44 -22.88 -43.99
CA LYS A 54 -3.76 -23.42 -43.65
C LYS A 54 -4.49 -22.62 -42.56
N GLY A 55 -3.79 -21.74 -41.83
CA GLY A 55 -4.40 -20.85 -40.84
C GLY A 55 -5.35 -19.80 -41.44
N ILE A 56 -5.36 -19.68 -42.76
CA ILE A 56 -6.28 -18.83 -43.51
C ILE A 56 -7.76 -19.04 -43.15
N TYR A 57 -8.20 -20.25 -42.83
CA TYR A 57 -9.62 -20.50 -42.54
C TYR A 57 -10.13 -19.71 -41.31
N GLY A 58 -9.23 -19.31 -40.39
CA GLY A 58 -9.55 -18.46 -39.25
C GLY A 58 -9.47 -16.95 -39.53
N PHE A 59 -8.91 -16.54 -40.68
CA PHE A 59 -8.65 -15.14 -41.01
C PHE A 59 -9.92 -14.31 -41.28
N PRO A 60 -10.95 -14.80 -42.00
CA PRO A 60 -12.22 -14.09 -42.14
C PRO A 60 -12.88 -13.77 -40.79
N LEU A 61 -12.88 -14.72 -39.86
CA LEU A 61 -13.47 -14.53 -38.53
C LEU A 61 -12.76 -13.41 -37.75
N LEU A 62 -11.43 -13.35 -37.87
CA LEU A 62 -10.61 -12.30 -37.25
C LEU A 62 -10.91 -10.91 -37.83
N LEU A 63 -11.04 -10.80 -39.16
CA LEU A 63 -11.40 -9.56 -39.84
C LEU A 63 -12.80 -9.07 -39.45
N ILE A 64 -13.77 -9.98 -39.28
CA ILE A 64 -15.12 -9.66 -38.79
C ILE A 64 -15.06 -9.12 -37.37
N LEU A 65 -14.35 -9.80 -36.45
CA LEU A 65 -14.19 -9.37 -35.06
C LEU A 65 -13.51 -8.00 -34.95
N LEU A 66 -12.46 -7.75 -35.74
CA LEU A 66 -11.80 -6.44 -35.81
C LEU A 66 -12.74 -5.37 -36.37
N GLY A 67 -13.48 -5.68 -37.44
CA GLY A 67 -14.43 -4.76 -38.05
C GLY A 67 -15.54 -4.34 -37.09
N ILE A 68 -16.17 -5.30 -36.39
CA ILE A 68 -17.18 -5.02 -35.36
C ILE A 68 -16.59 -4.18 -34.22
N THR A 69 -15.39 -4.50 -33.77
CA THR A 69 -14.71 -3.75 -32.70
C THR A 69 -14.45 -2.30 -33.12
N MET A 70 -14.04 -2.06 -34.38
CA MET A 70 -13.79 -0.72 -34.90
C MET A 70 -15.08 0.10 -35.05
N ILE A 71 -16.20 -0.54 -35.42
CA ILE A 71 -17.51 0.11 -35.48
C ILE A 71 -17.97 0.51 -34.07
N TYR A 72 -17.82 -0.37 -33.08
CA TYR A 72 -18.31 -0.13 -31.71
C TYR A 72 -17.45 0.85 -30.90
N ARG A 73 -16.16 1.02 -31.24
CA ARG A 73 -15.20 1.85 -30.49
C ARG A 73 -14.80 3.13 -31.24
N SER A 74 -15.75 3.84 -31.85
CA SER A 74 -15.52 5.01 -32.74
C SER A 74 -14.78 6.23 -32.12
N LYS A 75 -14.39 6.17 -30.84
CA LYS A 75 -13.59 7.21 -30.15
C LYS A 75 -12.34 6.71 -29.41
N ALA A 76 -11.97 5.43 -29.49
CA ALA A 76 -10.83 4.90 -28.74
C ALA A 76 -9.57 4.77 -29.61
N LYS A 77 -8.46 5.39 -29.19
CA LYS A 77 -7.11 4.99 -29.65
C LYS A 77 -6.97 3.48 -29.42
N ILE A 78 -6.51 2.72 -30.42
CA ILE A 78 -6.25 1.28 -30.28
C ILE A 78 -5.20 1.11 -29.18
N ARG A 79 -5.63 0.78 -27.96
CA ARG A 79 -4.74 0.37 -26.89
C ARG A 79 -4.64 -1.15 -26.95
N PHE A 80 -3.43 -1.68 -27.02
CA PHE A 80 -3.17 -3.11 -26.88
C PHE A 80 -3.54 -3.52 -25.45
N THR A 81 -4.76 -4.03 -25.30
CA THR A 81 -5.22 -4.66 -24.05
C THR A 81 -4.53 -6.00 -23.82
N SER A 82 -4.46 -6.47 -22.57
CA SER A 82 -4.01 -7.83 -22.23
C SER A 82 -4.68 -8.90 -23.10
N ARG A 83 -5.99 -8.75 -23.33
CA ARG A 83 -6.80 -9.65 -24.18
C ARG A 83 -6.34 -9.67 -25.63
N THR A 84 -5.99 -8.53 -26.21
CA THR A 84 -5.49 -8.48 -27.60
C THR A 84 -4.12 -9.14 -27.74
N ILE A 85 -3.25 -9.00 -26.73
CA ILE A 85 -1.95 -9.68 -26.69
C ILE A 85 -2.16 -11.20 -26.55
N GLY A 86 -3.08 -11.63 -25.68
CA GLY A 86 -3.45 -13.04 -25.51
C GLY A 86 -3.97 -13.68 -26.81
N ILE A 87 -4.87 -12.99 -27.53
CA ILE A 87 -5.38 -13.46 -28.83
C ILE A 87 -4.24 -13.62 -29.86
N ILE A 88 -3.31 -12.65 -29.92
CA ILE A 88 -2.16 -12.73 -30.83
C ILE A 88 -1.28 -13.93 -30.50
N ILE A 89 -0.97 -14.16 -29.22
CA ILE A 89 -0.16 -15.31 -28.78
C ILE A 89 -0.83 -16.64 -29.19
N ILE A 90 -2.14 -16.78 -28.94
CA ILE A 90 -2.88 -17.99 -29.34
C ILE A 90 -2.86 -18.19 -30.85
N LEU A 91 -3.05 -17.13 -31.64
CA LEU A 91 -3.00 -17.22 -33.10
C LEU A 91 -1.63 -17.68 -33.60
N LEU A 92 -0.54 -17.15 -33.03
CA LEU A 92 0.82 -17.57 -33.37
C LEU A 92 1.05 -19.04 -33.01
N VAL A 93 0.64 -19.47 -31.83
CA VAL A 93 0.75 -20.89 -31.41
C VAL A 93 -0.03 -21.80 -32.36
N VAL A 94 -1.24 -21.42 -32.74
CA VAL A 94 -2.04 -22.21 -33.71
C VAL A 94 -1.34 -22.30 -35.06
N GLN A 95 -0.74 -21.21 -35.56
CA GLN A 95 0.06 -21.28 -36.80
C GLN A 95 1.26 -22.22 -36.65
N THR A 96 2.00 -22.13 -35.56
CA THR A 96 3.15 -23.01 -35.30
C THR A 96 2.72 -24.47 -35.19
N LEU A 97 1.60 -24.78 -34.52
CA LEU A 97 1.04 -26.12 -34.42
C LEU A 97 0.56 -26.65 -35.77
N LEU A 98 -0.04 -25.82 -36.62
CA LEU A 98 -0.40 -26.22 -37.98
C LEU A 98 0.83 -26.54 -38.85
N HIS A 99 2.00 -25.97 -38.51
CA HIS A 99 3.26 -26.23 -39.20
C HIS A 99 4.05 -27.42 -38.62
N ILE A 100 3.63 -27.98 -37.47
CA ILE A 100 4.40 -29.02 -36.76
C ILE A 100 4.53 -30.34 -37.51
N GLN A 101 3.61 -30.59 -38.43
CA GLN A 101 3.58 -31.80 -39.28
C GLN A 101 4.70 -31.81 -40.34
N VAL A 102 5.46 -30.72 -40.48
CA VAL A 102 6.60 -30.63 -41.40
C VAL A 102 7.86 -31.12 -40.68
N GLU A 103 8.61 -32.02 -41.31
CA GLU A 103 9.89 -32.54 -40.77
C GLU A 103 11.02 -31.51 -40.93
N HIS A 104 11.96 -31.50 -39.97
CA HIS A 104 13.15 -30.65 -40.04
C HIS A 104 14.14 -31.22 -41.08
N PRO A 105 14.76 -30.42 -41.99
CA PRO A 105 14.80 -28.96 -42.06
C PRO A 105 13.85 -28.31 -43.10
N LEU A 106 12.79 -29.02 -43.51
CA LEU A 106 11.92 -28.61 -44.61
C LEU A 106 10.87 -27.54 -44.21
N GLU A 107 10.98 -26.95 -43.02
CA GLU A 107 10.00 -25.97 -42.53
C GLU A 107 9.86 -24.75 -43.44
N PHE A 108 10.98 -24.25 -43.97
CA PHE A 108 10.96 -23.09 -44.86
C PHE A 108 10.43 -23.44 -46.25
N GLU A 109 10.81 -24.57 -46.83
CA GLU A 109 10.32 -24.99 -48.15
C GLU A 109 8.82 -25.26 -48.12
N ALA A 110 8.33 -25.96 -47.09
CA ALA A 110 6.90 -26.17 -46.90
C ALA A 110 6.13 -24.86 -46.67
N ALA A 111 6.74 -23.89 -45.99
CA ALA A 111 6.14 -22.56 -45.80
C ALA A 111 6.03 -21.77 -47.11
N LEU A 112 7.07 -21.82 -47.97
CA LEU A 112 7.07 -21.15 -49.27
C LEU A 112 6.00 -21.72 -50.22
N GLU A 113 5.70 -23.02 -50.09
CA GLU A 113 4.58 -23.68 -50.80
C GLU A 113 3.20 -23.40 -50.19
N GLY A 114 3.13 -22.66 -49.07
CA GLY A 114 1.89 -22.36 -48.37
C GLY A 114 1.27 -23.54 -47.60
N LYS A 115 2.07 -24.56 -47.29
CA LYS A 115 1.67 -25.70 -46.45
C LYS A 115 1.80 -25.37 -44.95
N GLY A 116 1.13 -26.14 -44.09
CA GLY A 116 1.16 -25.96 -42.64
C GLY A 116 0.68 -24.58 -42.19
N GLY A 117 1.39 -23.94 -41.25
CA GLY A 117 1.11 -22.57 -40.77
C GLY A 117 1.74 -21.42 -41.57
N GLY A 118 2.15 -21.67 -42.82
CA GLY A 118 2.81 -20.67 -43.67
C GLY A 118 4.17 -20.19 -43.12
N LEU A 119 4.64 -19.05 -43.62
CA LEU A 119 5.92 -18.45 -43.21
C LEU A 119 5.99 -18.15 -41.72
N ILE A 120 4.91 -17.64 -41.12
CA ILE A 120 4.89 -17.31 -39.69
C ILE A 120 5.04 -18.58 -38.85
N GLY A 121 4.25 -19.61 -39.14
CA GLY A 121 4.34 -20.89 -38.43
C GLY A 121 5.70 -21.57 -38.63
N GLY A 122 6.24 -21.56 -39.85
CA GLY A 122 7.52 -22.17 -40.20
C GLY A 122 8.72 -21.50 -39.55
N VAL A 123 8.80 -20.17 -39.57
CA VAL A 123 9.89 -19.40 -38.91
C VAL A 123 9.90 -19.66 -37.41
N ILE A 124 8.74 -19.58 -36.75
CA ILE A 124 8.64 -19.79 -35.31
C ILE A 124 9.00 -21.24 -34.96
N LEU A 125 8.49 -22.21 -35.72
CA LEU A 125 8.80 -23.62 -35.49
C LEU A 125 10.29 -23.91 -35.67
N TYR A 126 10.92 -23.37 -36.71
CA TYR A 126 12.35 -23.50 -36.96
C TYR A 126 13.17 -22.96 -35.79
N ILE A 127 12.87 -21.75 -35.32
CA ILE A 127 13.56 -21.14 -34.18
C ILE A 127 13.41 -22.01 -32.93
N PHE A 128 12.19 -22.48 -32.62
CA PHE A 128 11.96 -23.29 -31.43
C PHE A 128 12.63 -24.65 -31.50
N ARG A 129 12.57 -25.34 -32.63
CA ARG A 129 13.27 -26.63 -32.82
C ARG A 129 14.78 -26.45 -32.76
N LYS A 130 15.31 -25.36 -33.33
CA LYS A 130 16.75 -25.08 -33.31
C LYS A 130 17.27 -24.78 -31.91
N CYS A 131 16.48 -24.06 -31.10
CA CYS A 131 16.87 -23.68 -29.74
C CYS A 131 16.58 -24.76 -28.68
N PHE A 132 15.47 -25.49 -28.81
CA PHE A 132 14.93 -26.33 -27.72
C PHE A 132 14.66 -27.78 -28.14
N ALA A 133 15.06 -28.17 -29.35
CA ALA A 133 14.72 -29.46 -29.95
C ALA A 133 13.19 -29.70 -30.03
N GLU A 134 12.80 -30.88 -30.48
CA GLU A 134 11.39 -31.21 -30.74
C GLU A 134 10.56 -31.21 -29.44
N TYR A 135 11.02 -31.92 -28.40
CA TYR A 135 10.29 -32.00 -27.13
C TYR A 135 10.22 -30.66 -26.39
N GLY A 136 11.28 -29.85 -26.41
CA GLY A 136 11.26 -28.53 -25.79
C GLY A 136 10.33 -27.55 -26.50
N THR A 137 10.17 -27.68 -27.82
CA THR A 137 9.20 -26.90 -28.59
C THR A 137 7.76 -27.14 -28.11
N TYR A 138 7.37 -28.39 -27.85
CA TYR A 138 6.03 -28.70 -27.32
C TYR A 138 5.79 -28.07 -25.94
N VAL A 139 6.80 -28.08 -25.06
CA VAL A 139 6.70 -27.46 -23.72
C VAL A 139 6.49 -25.96 -23.83
N ILE A 140 7.23 -25.28 -24.71
CA ILE A 140 7.11 -23.83 -24.91
C ILE A 140 5.75 -23.48 -25.51
N LEU A 141 5.27 -24.23 -26.51
CA LEU A 141 3.95 -24.00 -27.11
C LEU A 141 2.82 -24.22 -26.09
N ALA A 142 2.93 -25.21 -25.20
CA ALA A 142 1.98 -25.43 -24.12
C ALA A 142 1.97 -24.26 -23.11
N ALA A 143 3.15 -23.75 -22.73
CA ALA A 143 3.28 -22.59 -21.86
C ALA A 143 2.69 -21.32 -22.48
N LEU A 144 3.00 -21.05 -23.76
CA LEU A 144 2.44 -19.91 -24.51
C LEU A 144 0.92 -20.03 -24.66
N THR A 145 0.39 -21.24 -24.86
CA THR A 145 -1.06 -21.48 -24.88
C THR A 145 -1.68 -21.09 -23.54
N LEU A 146 -1.09 -21.51 -22.42
CA LEU A 146 -1.58 -21.17 -21.09
C LEU A 146 -1.56 -19.66 -20.85
N ILE A 147 -0.44 -19.00 -21.18
CA ILE A 147 -0.30 -17.54 -21.07
C ILE A 147 -1.37 -16.83 -21.91
N GLY A 148 -1.57 -17.27 -23.14
CA GLY A 148 -2.59 -16.72 -24.03
C GLY A 148 -4.01 -16.83 -23.46
N VAL A 149 -4.37 -18.00 -22.93
CA VAL A 149 -5.70 -18.23 -22.31
C VAL A 149 -5.90 -17.37 -21.05
N LEU A 150 -4.86 -17.21 -20.22
CA LEU A 150 -4.93 -16.38 -19.02
C LEU A 150 -5.12 -14.91 -19.37
N LEU A 151 -4.40 -14.41 -20.37
CA LEU A 151 -4.52 -13.04 -20.86
C LEU A 151 -5.88 -12.76 -21.51
N ILE A 152 -6.53 -13.77 -22.11
CA ILE A 152 -7.89 -13.65 -22.66
C ILE A 152 -8.96 -13.65 -21.56
N SER A 153 -8.78 -14.50 -20.54
CA SER A 153 -9.82 -14.77 -19.55
C SER A 153 -9.84 -13.80 -18.36
N ASP A 154 -8.79 -12.99 -18.18
CA ASP A 154 -8.57 -12.17 -16.97
C ASP A 154 -8.68 -12.99 -15.65
N ILE A 155 -8.42 -14.30 -15.71
CA ILE A 155 -8.50 -15.20 -14.56
C ILE A 155 -7.11 -15.28 -13.91
N PHE A 156 -7.03 -14.94 -12.62
CA PHE A 156 -5.82 -15.17 -11.83
C PHE A 156 -5.64 -16.66 -11.55
N LEU A 157 -4.41 -17.17 -11.75
CA LEU A 157 -4.05 -18.57 -11.51
C LEU A 157 -4.40 -19.03 -10.08
N VAL A 158 -4.29 -18.11 -9.11
CA VAL A 158 -4.61 -18.32 -7.70
C VAL A 158 -6.08 -18.73 -7.52
N ASN A 159 -7.00 -18.12 -8.26
CA ASN A 159 -8.44 -18.44 -8.17
C ASN A 159 -8.76 -19.82 -8.73
N ILE A 160 -8.03 -20.27 -9.76
CA ILE A 160 -8.14 -21.63 -10.28
C ILE A 160 -7.59 -22.61 -9.23
N LEU A 161 -6.44 -22.32 -8.62
CA LEU A 161 -5.83 -23.18 -7.60
C LEU A 161 -6.74 -23.36 -6.37
N LEU A 162 -7.40 -22.28 -5.94
CA LEU A 162 -8.38 -22.33 -4.85
C LEU A 162 -9.60 -23.17 -5.22
N LYS A 163 -10.11 -23.06 -6.46
CA LYS A 163 -11.19 -23.93 -6.97
C LYS A 163 -10.76 -25.39 -7.10
N VAL A 164 -9.53 -25.66 -7.52
CA VAL A 164 -8.97 -27.01 -7.58
C VAL A 164 -8.82 -27.59 -6.17
N LYS A 165 -8.39 -26.78 -5.19
CA LYS A 165 -8.32 -27.18 -3.78
C LYS A 165 -9.71 -27.48 -3.22
N SER A 166 -10.73 -26.68 -3.55
CA SER A 166 -12.11 -26.96 -3.13
C SER A 166 -12.69 -28.19 -3.82
N LEU A 167 -12.39 -28.39 -5.11
CA LEU A 167 -12.78 -29.60 -5.86
C LEU A 167 -12.09 -30.85 -5.32
N TYR A 168 -10.80 -30.77 -4.98
CA TYR A 168 -10.03 -31.86 -4.36
C TYR A 168 -10.60 -32.20 -2.97
N LYS A 169 -10.95 -31.18 -2.18
CA LYS A 169 -11.63 -31.35 -0.88
C LYS A 169 -13.01 -32.00 -1.05
N SER A 170 -13.76 -31.62 -2.08
CA SER A 170 -15.04 -32.26 -2.43
C SER A 170 -14.86 -33.70 -2.94
N PHE A 171 -13.81 -33.98 -3.71
CA PHE A 171 -13.49 -35.33 -4.20
C PHE A 171 -13.08 -36.25 -3.05
N ILE A 172 -12.22 -35.79 -2.13
CA ILE A 172 -11.87 -36.52 -0.91
C ILE A 172 -13.11 -36.73 -0.04
N GLY A 173 -13.95 -35.70 0.12
CA GLY A 173 -15.22 -35.79 0.85
C GLY A 173 -16.17 -36.82 0.23
N PHE A 174 -16.22 -36.92 -1.09
CA PHE A 174 -17.03 -37.91 -1.82
C PHE A 174 -16.52 -39.35 -1.62
N PHE A 175 -15.19 -39.56 -1.65
CA PHE A 175 -14.59 -40.86 -1.37
C PHE A 175 -14.70 -41.28 0.10
N ALA A 176 -14.61 -40.34 1.04
CA ALA A 176 -14.87 -40.59 2.47
C ALA A 176 -16.33 -41.03 2.70
N LYS A 177 -17.29 -40.33 2.08
CA LYS A 177 -18.74 -40.62 2.19
C LYS A 177 -19.12 -41.98 1.60
N ASN A 178 -18.37 -42.48 0.61
CA ASN A 178 -18.57 -43.83 0.06
C ASN A 178 -17.98 -44.94 0.94
N LYS A 179 -16.88 -44.69 1.66
CA LYS A 179 -16.36 -45.63 2.67
C LYS A 179 -17.34 -45.80 3.83
N ASP A 180 -17.95 -44.71 4.30
CA ASP A 180 -18.93 -44.75 5.40
C ASP A 180 -20.23 -45.45 4.99
N LYS A 181 -20.69 -45.28 3.74
CA LYS A 181 -21.85 -46.04 3.21
C LYS A 181 -21.57 -47.53 3.04
N ALA A 182 -20.35 -47.90 2.63
CA ALA A 182 -19.94 -49.30 2.53
C ALA A 182 -19.83 -49.98 3.90
N GLN A 183 -19.26 -49.30 4.89
CA GLN A 183 -19.20 -49.79 6.28
C GLN A 183 -20.59 -49.86 6.94
N ALA A 184 -21.47 -48.90 6.69
CA ALA A 184 -22.85 -48.93 7.19
C ALA A 184 -23.69 -50.05 6.56
N LYS A 185 -23.50 -50.37 5.27
CA LYS A 185 -24.14 -51.52 4.60
C LYS A 185 -23.61 -52.86 5.13
N ALA A 186 -22.30 -52.95 5.38
CA ALA A 186 -21.67 -54.14 5.97
C ALA A 186 -22.15 -54.39 7.41
N GLN A 187 -22.22 -53.35 8.25
CA GLN A 187 -22.74 -53.44 9.61
C GLN A 187 -24.25 -53.77 9.65
N LYS A 188 -25.06 -53.26 8.71
CA LYS A 188 -26.48 -53.65 8.58
C LYS A 188 -26.66 -55.11 8.16
N LYS A 189 -25.83 -55.63 7.24
CA LYS A 189 -25.84 -57.05 6.87
C LYS A 189 -25.43 -57.94 8.06
N ALA A 190 -24.34 -57.58 8.75
CA ALA A 190 -23.88 -58.31 9.94
C ALA A 190 -24.91 -58.29 11.09
N LYS A 191 -25.59 -57.16 11.35
CA LYS A 191 -26.69 -57.08 12.34
C LYS A 191 -27.90 -57.93 11.95
N LYS A 192 -28.29 -57.96 10.66
CA LYS A 192 -29.39 -58.81 10.19
C LYS A 192 -29.05 -60.30 10.29
N GLU A 193 -27.81 -60.67 9.99
CA GLU A 193 -27.35 -62.05 10.07
C GLU A 193 -27.18 -62.53 11.52
N ALA A 194 -26.67 -61.67 12.41
CA ALA A 194 -26.63 -61.92 13.84
C ALA A 194 -28.03 -62.04 14.46
N ALA A 195 -28.98 -61.20 14.04
CA ALA A 195 -30.38 -61.29 14.49
C ALA A 195 -31.08 -62.57 13.99
N ARG A 196 -30.74 -63.05 12.79
CA ARG A 196 -31.24 -64.32 12.25
C ARG A 196 -30.66 -65.51 13.01
N LYS A 197 -29.34 -65.51 13.26
CA LYS A 197 -28.67 -66.54 14.10
C LYS A 197 -29.18 -66.53 15.54
N ALA A 198 -29.49 -65.36 16.11
CA ALA A 198 -30.08 -65.25 17.45
C ALA A 198 -31.54 -65.77 17.50
N LYS A 199 -32.35 -65.54 16.45
CA LYS A 199 -33.70 -66.12 16.32
C LYS A 199 -33.67 -67.63 16.09
N GLU A 200 -32.72 -68.14 15.32
CA GLU A 200 -32.49 -69.58 15.15
C GLU A 200 -32.01 -70.23 16.45
N GLN A 201 -31.10 -69.60 17.20
CA GLN A 201 -30.66 -70.06 18.52
C GLN A 201 -31.79 -69.99 19.57
N GLN A 202 -32.68 -69.00 19.52
CA GLN A 202 -33.86 -68.96 20.39
C GLN A 202 -34.91 -70.02 20.01
N LYS A 203 -35.10 -70.30 18.72
CA LYS A 203 -35.96 -71.42 18.26
C LYS A 203 -35.36 -72.79 18.60
N ALA A 204 -34.03 -72.93 18.51
CA ALA A 204 -33.31 -74.14 18.93
C ALA A 204 -33.41 -74.33 20.46
N LYS A 205 -33.20 -73.28 21.25
CA LYS A 205 -33.39 -73.32 22.71
C LYS A 205 -34.83 -73.59 23.14
N LYS A 206 -35.84 -73.10 22.40
CA LYS A 206 -37.25 -73.47 22.64
C LYS A 206 -37.57 -74.91 22.21
N ARG A 207 -36.88 -75.47 21.20
CA ARG A 207 -36.98 -76.89 20.81
C ARG A 207 -36.24 -77.82 21.76
N GLU A 208 -35.14 -77.38 22.38
CA GLU A 208 -34.42 -78.12 23.43
C GLU A 208 -35.14 -78.08 24.78
N ALA A 209 -35.78 -76.96 25.14
CA ALA A 209 -36.62 -76.85 26.34
C ALA A 209 -37.91 -77.70 26.27
N ALA A 210 -38.34 -78.11 25.07
CA ALA A 210 -39.46 -79.04 24.86
C ALA A 210 -39.01 -80.52 24.81
N LYS A 211 -37.70 -80.81 24.72
CA LYS A 211 -37.17 -82.18 24.60
C LYS A 211 -36.53 -82.75 25.87
N ASN A 212 -36.26 -81.95 26.90
CA ASN A 212 -35.71 -82.42 28.17
C ASN A 212 -36.72 -82.36 29.33
N LYS A 213 -37.90 -82.95 29.07
CA LYS A 213 -38.77 -83.52 30.10
C LYS A 213 -38.69 -85.06 30.02
N ASP A 214 -37.45 -85.57 29.95
CA ASP A 214 -37.14 -86.95 30.35
C ASP A 214 -35.62 -87.03 30.63
N LYS A 215 -35.31 -87.50 31.84
CA LYS A 215 -34.12 -88.22 32.36
C LYS A 215 -32.80 -88.15 31.55
N SER A 216 -31.60 -88.08 32.13
CA SER A 216 -31.05 -88.00 33.49
C SER A 216 -29.51 -87.98 33.32
N ASN A 217 -28.79 -87.49 34.34
CA ASN A 217 -27.33 -87.63 34.56
C ASN A 217 -26.40 -86.87 33.57
N LYS A 218 -25.33 -86.19 33.98
CA LYS A 218 -24.50 -86.25 35.19
C LYS A 218 -23.58 -85.01 35.24
N ASP A 219 -23.12 -84.69 36.45
CA ASP A 219 -21.93 -83.90 36.81
C ASP A 219 -21.97 -82.38 36.56
N LYS A 220 -22.24 -81.57 37.60
CA LYS A 220 -21.37 -81.14 38.72
C LYS A 220 -20.52 -79.90 38.38
N PHE A 221 -20.74 -78.89 39.23
CA PHE A 221 -19.81 -77.83 39.66
C PHE A 221 -19.59 -76.65 38.69
N SER A 222 -20.22 -75.49 38.95
CA SER A 222 -19.78 -74.43 39.90
C SER A 222 -18.67 -73.57 39.28
N LEU A 223 -18.86 -72.29 38.91
CA LEU A 223 -19.43 -71.11 39.58
C LEU A 223 -18.27 -70.11 39.83
N LYS A 224 -18.61 -68.82 39.63
CA LYS A 224 -17.95 -67.62 40.18
C LYS A 224 -16.58 -67.28 39.54
N LYS A 225 -16.40 -66.21 38.74
CA LYS A 225 -16.77 -64.78 38.96
C LYS A 225 -16.50 -64.43 40.42
N VAL A 226 -15.44 -63.74 40.82
CA VAL A 226 -14.92 -62.41 40.43
C VAL A 226 -13.56 -62.33 41.16
N PHE A 227 -12.44 -61.79 40.66
CA PHE A 227 -12.12 -60.37 40.71
C PHE A 227 -10.68 -60.08 40.23
N SER A 228 -10.54 -58.85 39.73
CA SER A 228 -9.30 -58.06 39.64
C SER A 228 -8.38 -58.48 38.48
N PHE A 229 -7.66 -57.60 37.78
CA PHE A 229 -7.48 -56.16 37.80
C PHE A 229 -6.62 -55.87 36.54
N LEU A 230 -6.66 -54.63 36.02
CA LEU A 230 -5.60 -53.99 35.22
C LEU A 230 -5.31 -54.51 33.80
N LYS A 231 -5.59 -53.67 32.79
CA LYS A 231 -4.60 -52.84 32.05
C LYS A 231 -3.50 -53.66 31.35
N PHE A 232 -3.36 -53.49 30.02
CA PHE A 232 -2.44 -52.52 29.40
C PHE A 232 -2.01 -52.98 28.00
N LYS A 233 -2.01 -52.04 27.04
CA LYS A 233 -1.19 -51.94 25.79
C LYS A 233 -1.14 -53.19 24.88
N LYS A 234 -1.15 -53.08 23.55
CA LYS A 234 -0.10 -52.44 22.74
C LYS A 234 -0.38 -52.78 21.26
N LYS A 235 0.16 -51.94 20.34
CA LYS A 235 0.82 -52.35 19.07
C LYS A 235 -0.09 -52.95 17.95
N LYS A 236 0.26 -53.01 16.66
CA LYS A 236 1.38 -52.51 15.82
C LYS A 236 0.96 -52.68 14.35
N LYS A 237 1.69 -51.97 13.49
CA LYS A 237 1.83 -52.04 12.02
C LYS A 237 2.06 -53.44 11.39
N ALA A 238 1.88 -53.43 10.06
CA ALA A 238 2.47 -54.23 8.96
C ALA A 238 1.67 -55.48 8.57
N LYS A 239 1.55 -55.92 7.30
CA LYS A 239 2.43 -55.83 6.11
C LYS A 239 1.59 -56.31 4.87
N GLU A 240 1.86 -55.90 3.61
CA GLU A 240 2.52 -56.69 2.52
C GLU A 240 2.07 -56.08 1.16
N GLU A 241 2.70 -56.22 0.00
CA GLU A 241 4.08 -56.44 -0.50
C GLU A 241 3.98 -56.58 -2.05
N LYS A 242 5.11 -56.36 -2.76
CA LYS A 242 5.64 -57.02 -3.98
C LYS A 242 6.34 -56.05 -4.95
N GLU A 243 7.68 -56.10 -5.01
CA GLU A 243 8.56 -56.81 -5.99
C GLU A 243 9.00 -55.77 -7.06
N ASN A 244 10.29 -55.58 -7.39
CA ASN A 244 11.31 -56.58 -7.71
C ASN A 244 12.76 -56.03 -7.63
N ASN A 245 13.70 -56.98 -7.55
CA ASN A 245 15.18 -56.98 -7.54
C ASN A 245 15.88 -55.94 -8.46
N GLY A 246 17.10 -55.42 -8.26
CA GLY A 246 18.26 -55.75 -7.42
C GLY A 246 19.52 -55.92 -8.28
N ILE A 247 20.63 -55.20 -8.01
CA ILE A 247 22.06 -55.60 -8.19
C ILE A 247 22.99 -54.51 -7.58
N LYS A 248 24.10 -55.03 -7.03
CA LYS A 248 25.27 -54.47 -6.29
C LYS A 248 26.05 -53.40 -7.12
N ASP A 249 26.88 -52.51 -6.58
CA ASP A 249 28.15 -52.78 -5.85
C ASP A 249 28.76 -51.52 -5.19
N LYS A 250 29.84 -51.75 -4.42
CA LYS A 250 30.61 -50.93 -3.46
C LYS A 250 31.37 -49.69 -3.95
N SER A 251 31.85 -48.93 -2.93
CA SER A 251 33.10 -48.12 -2.78
C SER A 251 32.89 -46.59 -2.67
N ILE A 252 33.09 -45.99 -1.49
CA ILE A 252 34.30 -45.35 -0.88
C ILE A 252 34.56 -43.91 -1.42
N LYS A 253 34.57 -42.96 -0.46
CA LYS A 253 35.32 -41.67 -0.27
C LYS A 253 35.94 -41.00 -1.53
N GLU A 254 35.99 -39.68 -1.68
CA GLU A 254 36.52 -38.66 -0.75
C GLU A 254 36.29 -37.24 -1.33
N ASP A 255 36.53 -36.22 -0.50
CA ASP A 255 36.33 -34.78 -0.71
C ASP A 255 37.05 -34.15 -1.91
N ILE A 256 36.44 -33.11 -2.50
CA ILE A 256 37.18 -31.98 -3.11
C ILE A 256 36.48 -30.65 -2.76
N VAL A 257 37.24 -29.81 -2.07
CA VAL A 257 37.06 -28.36 -1.88
C VAL A 257 37.51 -27.63 -3.14
N ILE A 258 36.73 -26.67 -3.67
CA ILE A 258 37.25 -25.47 -4.35
C ILE A 258 36.41 -24.24 -4.02
N GLN A 259 37.13 -23.20 -3.59
CA GLN A 259 36.75 -21.82 -3.28
C GLN A 259 36.19 -21.05 -4.47
N HIS A 260 35.41 -19.99 -4.20
CA HIS A 260 35.57 -18.73 -4.94
C HIS A 260 35.51 -17.50 -4.02
N LYS A 261 36.57 -16.69 -4.14
CA LYS A 261 36.80 -15.38 -3.53
C LYS A 261 35.88 -14.33 -4.17
N SER A 262 35.40 -13.39 -3.37
CA SER A 262 35.20 -12.02 -3.83
C SER A 262 35.84 -11.05 -2.84
N THR A 263 36.55 -10.08 -3.40
CA THR A 263 37.43 -9.09 -2.76
C THR A 263 36.64 -7.84 -2.41
N ASP A 264 36.58 -7.46 -1.13
CA ASP A 264 36.14 -6.13 -0.72
C ASP A 264 37.35 -5.24 -0.39
N LYS A 265 37.42 -4.10 -1.10
CA LYS A 265 38.35 -3.00 -0.82
C LYS A 265 37.77 -2.16 0.30
N VAL A 266 38.57 -2.01 1.35
CA VAL A 266 38.35 -1.21 2.55
C VAL A 266 38.53 0.28 2.24
N ILE A 267 37.54 1.10 2.59
CA ILE A 267 37.71 2.54 2.86
C ILE A 267 37.05 2.83 4.22
N ASN A 268 37.84 3.44 5.10
CA ASN A 268 37.57 3.72 6.52
C ASN A 268 36.40 4.68 6.76
N GLN A 269 35.58 4.37 7.78
CA GLN A 269 34.75 5.33 8.52
C GLN A 269 35.19 5.32 10.00
N PRO A 270 35.14 6.47 10.70
CA PRO A 270 35.73 6.61 12.03
C PRO A 270 34.89 5.94 13.13
N GLU A 271 35.60 5.26 14.03
CA GLU A 271 35.09 4.56 15.19
C GLU A 271 34.74 5.51 16.34
N VAL A 272 33.45 5.74 16.61
CA VAL A 272 32.96 6.03 17.96
C VAL A 272 31.58 5.37 18.07
N PHE A 273 31.31 4.65 19.16
CA PHE A 273 30.04 3.96 19.51
C PHE A 273 29.84 2.47 19.14
N LYS A 274 30.88 1.69 18.84
CA LYS A 274 30.79 0.20 18.97
C LYS A 274 31.11 -0.35 20.37
N GLN A 275 31.61 0.48 21.30
CA GLN A 275 31.99 0.01 22.65
C GLN A 275 30.89 0.11 23.72
N LYS A 276 29.74 0.77 23.49
CA LYS A 276 28.69 0.91 24.52
C LYS A 276 27.55 -0.12 24.45
N ALA A 277 27.43 -0.87 23.36
CA ALA A 277 26.39 -1.89 23.21
C ALA A 277 26.84 -3.28 23.72
N LYS A 278 28.11 -3.67 23.52
CA LYS A 278 28.65 -4.96 24.01
C LYS A 278 28.76 -5.05 25.54
N VAL A 279 28.93 -3.93 26.23
CA VAL A 279 29.01 -3.90 27.71
C VAL A 279 27.64 -4.10 28.38
N LYS A 280 26.52 -3.86 27.68
CA LYS A 280 25.18 -4.02 28.26
C LYS A 280 24.65 -5.46 28.25
N GLU A 281 25.11 -6.30 27.34
CA GLU A 281 24.74 -7.74 27.31
C GLU A 281 25.61 -8.57 28.27
N GLU A 282 26.94 -8.35 28.30
CA GLU A 282 27.83 -9.10 29.24
C GLU A 282 27.55 -8.82 30.72
N VAL A 283 27.05 -7.64 31.08
CA VAL A 283 26.72 -7.28 32.48
C VAL A 283 25.37 -7.86 32.91
N LYS A 284 24.43 -8.05 31.99
CA LYS A 284 23.13 -8.69 32.31
C LYS A 284 23.27 -10.20 32.49
N ASP A 285 24.12 -10.85 31.70
CA ASP A 285 24.33 -12.30 31.81
C ASP A 285 25.16 -12.67 33.04
N LYS A 286 26.17 -11.87 33.42
CA LYS A 286 26.92 -12.07 34.67
C LYS A 286 26.09 -11.82 35.94
N ALA A 287 25.23 -10.79 35.94
CA ALA A 287 24.34 -10.54 37.07
C ALA A 287 23.26 -11.63 37.24
N ALA A 288 22.83 -12.27 36.14
CA ALA A 288 21.89 -13.38 36.18
C ALA A 288 22.54 -14.71 36.61
N GLU A 289 23.83 -14.91 36.30
CA GLU A 289 24.62 -16.05 36.82
C GLU A 289 24.97 -15.90 38.31
N GLU A 290 25.38 -14.71 38.76
CA GLU A 290 25.66 -14.44 40.18
C GLU A 290 24.42 -14.58 41.06
N LEU A 291 23.24 -14.16 40.56
CA LEU A 291 21.97 -14.34 41.29
C LEU A 291 21.56 -15.82 41.40
N LYS A 292 21.89 -16.65 40.39
CA LYS A 292 21.65 -18.10 40.39
C LYS A 292 22.67 -18.87 41.22
N ALA A 293 23.91 -18.39 41.33
CA ALA A 293 24.93 -18.94 42.23
C ALA A 293 24.59 -18.61 43.70
N ALA A 294 24.21 -17.37 43.99
CA ALA A 294 23.82 -16.92 45.33
C ALA A 294 22.55 -17.61 45.85
N THR A 295 21.57 -17.91 44.99
CA THR A 295 20.37 -18.68 45.39
C THR A 295 20.62 -20.17 45.57
N LYS A 296 21.69 -20.73 44.97
CA LYS A 296 22.12 -22.12 45.20
C LYS A 296 22.92 -22.30 46.49
N GLU A 297 23.73 -21.32 46.88
CA GLU A 297 24.49 -21.36 48.14
C GLU A 297 23.61 -21.13 49.38
N VAL A 298 22.58 -20.30 49.28
CA VAL A 298 21.64 -20.05 50.39
C VAL A 298 20.69 -21.24 50.63
N ALA A 299 20.40 -22.05 49.61
CA ALA A 299 19.60 -23.27 49.75
C ALA A 299 20.39 -24.45 50.38
N ALA A 300 21.72 -24.40 50.38
CA ALA A 300 22.58 -25.45 50.94
C ALA A 300 22.98 -25.22 52.41
N THR A 301 22.66 -24.05 52.99
CA THR A 301 23.11 -23.64 54.33
C THR A 301 21.98 -23.45 55.36
N VAL A 302 20.78 -23.98 55.09
CA VAL A 302 19.73 -24.16 56.11
C VAL A 302 19.68 -25.63 56.52
N GLY A 303 20.71 -26.05 57.26
CA GLY A 303 20.83 -27.39 57.80
C GLY A 303 21.75 -27.42 59.03
N ALA A 304 21.14 -27.22 60.20
CA ALA A 304 21.65 -27.51 61.54
C ALA A 304 22.57 -26.51 62.28
N LYS A 305 21.96 -25.91 63.33
CA LYS A 305 22.43 -25.62 64.71
C LYS A 305 23.60 -24.64 64.99
N LYS A 306 23.18 -23.51 65.61
CA LYS A 306 23.58 -22.83 66.87
C LYS A 306 25.04 -22.45 67.18
N GLU A 307 25.13 -21.20 67.67
CA GLU A 307 26.19 -20.50 68.47
C GLU A 307 27.24 -19.73 67.66
N ASP A 308 27.19 -18.39 67.62
CA ASP A 308 27.77 -17.46 68.62
C ASP A 308 27.56 -15.98 68.19
N SER A 309 27.32 -15.08 69.15
CA SER A 309 26.75 -13.73 68.94
C SER A 309 27.78 -12.59 69.09
N SER A 310 28.59 -12.32 68.06
CA SER A 310 29.48 -11.13 68.07
C SER A 310 29.94 -10.58 66.70
N LYS A 311 29.37 -11.03 65.58
CA LYS A 311 29.71 -10.52 64.22
C LYS A 311 28.56 -9.85 63.45
N GLU A 312 27.45 -9.57 64.12
CA GLU A 312 26.27 -8.97 63.47
C GLU A 312 26.34 -7.43 63.32
N GLN A 313 27.14 -6.72 64.12
CA GLN A 313 27.12 -5.25 64.10
C GLN A 313 27.87 -4.61 62.92
N VAL A 314 28.92 -5.25 62.38
CA VAL A 314 29.78 -4.62 61.33
C VAL A 314 29.22 -4.82 59.93
N VAL A 315 28.49 -5.91 59.67
CA VAL A 315 27.94 -6.24 58.34
C VAL A 315 26.62 -5.49 58.05
N ILE A 316 25.93 -5.00 59.09
CA ILE A 316 24.67 -4.25 58.95
C ILE A 316 24.91 -2.80 58.51
N ASP A 317 26.02 -2.17 58.92
CA ASP A 317 26.30 -0.76 58.61
C ASP A 317 26.79 -0.52 57.17
N GLU A 318 27.61 -1.40 56.60
CA GLU A 318 28.05 -1.27 55.20
C GLU A 318 26.90 -1.49 54.20
N ASN A 319 26.01 -2.44 54.48
CA ASN A 319 24.83 -2.71 53.64
C ASN A 319 23.80 -1.57 53.70
N LYS A 320 23.70 -0.86 54.83
CA LYS A 320 22.82 0.30 55.00
C LYS A 320 23.33 1.53 54.24
N GLN A 321 24.66 1.71 54.18
CA GLN A 321 25.29 2.79 53.41
C GLN A 321 25.24 2.54 51.89
N ALA A 322 25.42 1.31 51.43
CA ALA A 322 25.30 0.95 50.02
C ALA A 322 23.87 1.14 49.49
N ARG A 323 22.85 0.72 50.26
CA ARG A 323 21.43 0.94 49.94
C ARG A 323 21.07 2.43 49.94
N LYS A 324 21.60 3.23 50.89
CA LYS A 324 21.42 4.70 50.89
C LYS A 324 22.02 5.37 49.66
N ARG A 325 23.19 4.93 49.18
CA ARG A 325 23.82 5.49 47.97
C ARG A 325 23.04 5.16 46.69
N ILE A 326 22.48 3.95 46.61
CA ILE A 326 21.65 3.52 45.47
C ILE A 326 20.30 4.24 45.49
N ASN A 327 19.64 4.34 46.66
CA ASN A 327 18.41 5.12 46.79
C ASN A 327 18.63 6.60 46.50
N LYS A 328 19.73 7.21 46.96
CA LYS A 328 20.04 8.61 46.67
C LYS A 328 20.31 8.86 45.18
N LYS A 329 20.81 7.86 44.45
CA LYS A 329 21.04 7.90 42.99
C LYS A 329 19.77 7.65 42.18
N LEU A 330 18.85 6.84 42.71
CA LEU A 330 17.50 6.64 42.17
C LEU A 330 16.59 7.85 42.46
N GLU A 331 16.70 8.45 43.65
CA GLU A 331 16.03 9.69 44.03
C GLU A 331 16.57 10.89 43.24
N SER A 332 17.89 10.97 42.99
CA SER A 332 18.44 12.04 42.13
C SER A 332 18.02 11.89 40.66
N ASN A 333 17.87 10.65 40.17
CA ASN A 333 17.34 10.39 38.82
C ASN A 333 15.83 10.70 38.77
N ASN A 334 15.05 10.32 39.78
CA ASN A 334 13.63 10.69 39.86
C ASN A 334 13.43 12.21 40.02
N GLN A 335 14.32 12.90 40.74
CA GLN A 335 14.28 14.37 40.85
C GLN A 335 14.71 15.06 39.55
N GLN A 336 15.67 14.50 38.79
CA GLN A 336 15.96 14.97 37.43
C GLN A 336 14.82 14.66 36.46
N GLU A 337 14.15 13.51 36.58
CA GLU A 337 12.99 13.14 35.75
C GLU A 337 11.76 14.01 36.07
N GLN A 338 11.50 14.35 37.33
CA GLN A 338 10.43 15.28 37.71
C GLN A 338 10.74 16.75 37.33
N ASN A 339 12.02 17.14 37.30
CA ASN A 339 12.40 18.49 36.87
C ASN A 339 12.23 18.72 35.35
N LEU A 340 12.42 17.69 34.52
CA LEU A 340 12.25 17.77 33.06
C LEU A 340 10.80 18.03 32.64
N ASP A 341 9.81 17.43 33.32
CA ASP A 341 8.39 17.67 33.01
C ASP A 341 7.89 19.03 33.55
N SER A 342 8.59 19.63 34.51
CA SER A 342 8.26 20.94 35.10
C SER A 342 8.86 22.15 34.38
N ALA A 343 9.80 21.93 33.45
CA ALA A 343 10.47 23.02 32.74
C ALA A 343 9.54 23.64 31.67
N ALA A 344 9.47 24.97 31.64
CA ALA A 344 8.71 25.71 30.64
C ALA A 344 9.32 25.48 29.25
N TYR A 345 8.49 25.12 28.27
CA TYR A 345 8.92 24.88 26.89
C TYR A 345 9.26 26.22 26.21
N SER A 346 10.39 26.25 25.49
CA SER A 346 10.86 27.40 24.72
C SER A 346 10.99 27.04 23.23
N LEU A 347 10.60 27.98 22.37
CA LEU A 347 10.75 27.82 20.93
C LEU A 347 12.24 27.82 20.54
N PRO A 348 12.64 27.09 19.49
CA PRO A 348 14.02 27.09 19.02
C PRO A 348 14.48 28.49 18.61
N PRO A 349 15.68 28.93 19.03
CA PRO A 349 16.26 30.19 18.56
C PRO A 349 16.78 30.06 17.11
N LEU A 350 16.73 31.16 16.35
CA LEU A 350 17.10 31.19 14.92
C LEU A 350 18.60 31.02 14.67
N ASP A 351 19.43 31.21 15.69
CA ASP A 351 20.88 31.03 15.66
C ASP A 351 21.32 29.56 15.46
N LEU A 352 20.40 28.61 15.65
CA LEU A 352 20.59 27.21 15.30
C LEU A 352 20.67 26.98 13.77
N LEU A 353 20.24 27.97 12.98
CA LEU A 353 20.23 27.93 11.52
C LEU A 353 21.32 28.86 10.97
N ASN A 354 21.92 28.48 9.85
CA ASN A 354 22.99 29.27 9.24
C ASN A 354 22.43 30.39 8.36
N GLU A 355 23.11 31.53 8.35
CA GLU A 355 22.92 32.56 7.34
C GLU A 355 23.57 32.10 6.02
N VAL A 356 22.92 32.41 4.90
CA VAL A 356 23.42 32.09 3.57
C VAL A 356 23.72 33.38 2.83
N ASP A 357 25.00 33.57 2.49
CA ASP A 357 25.42 34.69 1.67
C ASP A 357 25.22 34.37 0.18
N ASN A 358 24.24 35.03 -0.44
CA ASN A 358 23.95 34.92 -1.87
C ASN A 358 24.63 36.03 -2.71
N SER A 359 25.50 36.86 -2.13
CA SER A 359 26.15 38.00 -2.81
C SER A 359 27.00 37.61 -4.03
N ALA A 360 27.51 36.38 -4.06
CA ALA A 360 28.31 35.85 -5.17
C ALA A 360 27.48 35.41 -6.40
N VAL A 361 26.15 35.38 -6.31
CA VAL A 361 25.26 34.95 -7.41
C VAL A 361 25.17 36.07 -8.45
N GLN A 362 25.87 35.90 -9.58
CA GLN A 362 25.80 36.82 -10.70
C GLN A 362 24.64 36.46 -11.64
N PHE A 363 23.78 37.44 -11.91
CA PHE A 363 22.70 37.30 -12.89
C PHE A 363 23.14 37.84 -14.25
N ASN A 364 23.34 36.94 -15.22
CA ASN A 364 23.64 37.32 -16.60
C ASN A 364 22.35 37.73 -17.33
N ASN A 365 22.29 38.97 -17.81
CA ASN A 365 21.19 39.45 -18.63
C ASN A 365 21.32 38.89 -20.06
N LYS A 366 20.40 38.00 -20.46
CA LYS A 366 20.33 37.40 -21.80
C LYS A 366 19.25 38.03 -22.69
N ALA A 367 18.78 39.23 -22.35
CA ALA A 367 17.73 39.93 -23.09
C ALA A 367 18.11 40.16 -24.56
N ASP A 368 19.33 40.60 -24.83
CA ASP A 368 19.79 40.91 -26.20
C ASP A 368 19.83 39.66 -27.08
N ILE A 369 20.35 38.55 -26.54
CA ILE A 369 20.37 37.25 -27.23
C ILE A 369 18.93 36.80 -27.52
N LEU A 370 18.04 36.85 -26.52
CA LEU A 370 16.63 36.45 -26.69
C LEU A 370 15.91 37.30 -27.76
N GLN A 371 16.18 38.60 -27.80
CA GLN A 371 15.63 39.52 -28.79
C GLN A 371 16.12 39.16 -30.20
N GLU A 372 17.43 38.95 -30.37
CA GLU A 372 18.04 38.53 -31.64
C GLU A 372 17.51 37.17 -32.12
N THR A 373 17.36 36.20 -31.22
CA THR A 373 16.77 34.89 -31.54
C THR A 373 15.37 35.06 -32.09
N LEU A 374 14.49 35.79 -31.39
CA LEU A 374 13.10 35.99 -31.81
C LEU A 374 13.01 36.69 -33.18
N ASP A 375 13.86 37.69 -33.41
CA ASP A 375 13.92 38.42 -34.68
C ASP A 375 14.39 37.51 -35.84
N SER A 376 15.35 36.61 -35.61
CA SER A 376 15.82 35.63 -36.62
C SER A 376 14.72 34.67 -37.09
N PHE A 377 13.76 34.32 -36.22
CA PHE A 377 12.58 33.51 -36.56
C PHE A 377 11.38 34.33 -37.06
N GLY A 378 11.60 35.63 -37.31
CA GLY A 378 10.58 36.57 -37.79
C GLY A 378 9.47 36.78 -36.76
N VAL A 379 9.80 36.78 -35.46
CA VAL A 379 8.88 37.07 -34.36
C VAL A 379 9.25 38.42 -33.78
N ARG A 380 8.57 39.48 -34.23
CA ARG A 380 8.77 40.82 -33.70
C ARG A 380 8.12 40.95 -32.32
N ALA A 381 8.93 41.14 -31.29
CA ALA A 381 8.49 41.36 -29.93
C ALA A 381 9.48 42.28 -29.20
N GLN A 382 9.12 42.82 -28.05
CA GLN A 382 10.01 43.65 -27.22
C GLN A 382 10.04 43.14 -25.78
N ILE A 383 11.23 43.07 -25.20
CA ILE A 383 11.39 42.80 -23.76
C ILE A 383 11.11 44.09 -22.99
N LYS A 384 10.09 44.09 -22.13
CA LYS A 384 9.67 45.25 -21.34
C LYS A 384 10.29 45.30 -19.94
N ASN A 385 10.47 44.14 -19.34
CA ASN A 385 10.99 44.02 -17.98
C ASN A 385 11.74 42.70 -17.80
N VAL A 386 12.67 42.68 -16.84
CA VAL A 386 13.41 41.49 -16.42
C VAL A 386 13.27 41.36 -14.92
N SER A 387 12.80 40.21 -14.47
CA SER A 387 12.67 39.88 -13.04
C SER A 387 13.63 38.76 -12.69
N TYR A 388 14.59 39.05 -11.82
CA TYR A 388 15.58 38.10 -11.33
C TYR A 388 15.01 37.34 -10.12
N GLY A 389 14.81 36.04 -10.28
CA GLY A 389 14.44 35.14 -9.19
C GLY A 389 15.63 34.28 -8.75
N PRO A 390 15.50 33.50 -7.66
CA PRO A 390 16.58 32.68 -7.13
C PRO A 390 17.12 31.63 -8.12
N THR A 391 16.22 31.00 -8.86
CA THR A 391 16.54 29.84 -9.72
C THR A 391 16.39 30.16 -11.21
N ILE A 392 15.55 31.13 -11.54
CA ILE A 392 15.22 31.52 -12.91
C ILE A 392 15.17 33.04 -13.03
N THR A 393 15.36 33.53 -14.25
CA THR A 393 15.09 34.90 -14.64
C THR A 393 13.89 34.91 -15.59
N ARG A 394 12.91 35.77 -15.31
CA ARG A 394 11.73 35.95 -16.17
C ARG A 394 11.90 37.21 -17.02
N TYR A 395 11.81 37.03 -18.33
CA TYR A 395 11.79 38.11 -19.31
C TYR A 395 10.33 38.35 -19.73
N GLU A 396 9.83 39.55 -19.50
CA GLU A 396 8.48 39.95 -19.90
C GLU A 396 8.49 40.45 -21.34
N LEU A 397 7.98 39.62 -22.25
CA LEU A 397 7.94 39.85 -23.67
C LEU A 397 6.58 40.40 -24.11
N GLN A 398 6.57 41.53 -24.80
CA GLN A 398 5.38 42.09 -25.43
C GLN A 398 5.44 41.84 -26.95
N PRO A 399 4.57 40.96 -27.51
CA PRO A 399 4.54 40.70 -28.95
C PRO A 399 3.96 41.90 -29.72
N ALA A 400 4.48 42.15 -30.93
CA ALA A 400 3.92 43.16 -31.82
C ALA A 400 2.50 42.78 -32.29
N PRO A 401 1.64 43.75 -32.65
CA PRO A 401 0.31 43.47 -33.20
C PRO A 401 0.36 42.48 -34.37
N GLY A 402 -0.49 41.45 -34.32
CA GLY A 402 -0.57 40.41 -35.36
C GLY A 402 0.36 39.20 -35.16
N VAL A 403 1.30 39.25 -34.21
CA VAL A 403 2.12 38.08 -33.85
C VAL A 403 1.29 37.09 -33.04
N LYS A 404 1.16 35.86 -33.55
CA LYS A 404 0.42 34.79 -32.86
C LYS A 404 1.22 34.25 -31.68
N VAL A 405 0.58 34.16 -30.51
CA VAL A 405 1.16 33.55 -29.30
C VAL A 405 1.66 32.13 -29.55
N SER A 406 0.93 31.34 -30.35
CA SER A 406 1.33 29.97 -30.71
C SER A 406 2.66 29.90 -31.46
N LYS A 407 3.06 30.96 -32.18
CA LYS A 407 4.35 31.03 -32.86
C LYS A 407 5.49 31.12 -31.84
N ILE A 408 5.32 31.92 -30.80
CA ILE A 408 6.29 32.06 -29.70
C ILE A 408 6.37 30.76 -28.90
N LEU A 409 5.22 30.16 -28.56
CA LEU A 409 5.17 28.88 -27.84
C LEU A 409 5.88 27.75 -28.60
N GLY A 410 5.85 27.77 -29.94
CA GLY A 410 6.52 26.78 -30.79
C GLY A 410 8.04 26.94 -30.86
N LEU A 411 8.60 28.07 -30.41
CA LEU A 411 10.04 28.35 -30.43
C LEU A 411 10.75 28.00 -29.11
N ALA A 412 10.07 27.33 -28.17
CA ALA A 412 10.65 27.06 -26.84
C ALA A 412 12.00 26.33 -26.91
N ASP A 413 12.11 25.30 -27.76
CA ASP A 413 13.32 24.51 -27.93
C ASP A 413 14.44 25.32 -28.62
N ASP A 414 14.09 26.14 -29.61
CA ASP A 414 15.04 27.01 -30.31
C ASP A 414 15.58 28.14 -29.41
N ILE A 415 14.70 28.72 -28.59
CA ILE A 415 15.08 29.73 -27.58
C ILE A 415 16.01 29.10 -26.54
N ALA A 416 15.70 27.88 -26.07
CA ALA A 416 16.56 27.16 -25.14
C ALA A 416 17.95 26.91 -25.74
N LEU A 417 18.01 26.47 -27.00
CA LEU A 417 19.26 26.25 -27.73
C LEU A 417 20.08 27.55 -27.85
N SER A 418 19.47 28.65 -28.28
CA SER A 418 20.17 29.92 -28.50
C SER A 418 20.72 30.54 -27.21
N LEU A 419 20.07 30.28 -26.07
CA LEU A 419 20.47 30.82 -24.78
C LEU A 419 21.40 29.88 -24.00
N ALA A 420 21.75 28.73 -24.58
CA ALA A 420 22.45 27.63 -23.93
C ALA A 420 21.77 27.20 -22.61
N ALA A 421 20.44 27.20 -22.60
CA ALA A 421 19.62 26.81 -21.46
C ALA A 421 19.14 25.35 -21.61
N PRO A 422 19.03 24.58 -20.51
CA PRO A 422 18.58 23.19 -20.56
C PRO A 422 17.10 23.04 -21.00
N ASP A 423 16.24 23.95 -20.57
CA ASP A 423 14.85 24.11 -21.04
C ASP A 423 14.41 25.55 -20.76
N VAL A 424 13.35 26.00 -21.44
CA VAL A 424 12.71 27.30 -21.24
C VAL A 424 11.21 27.10 -21.05
N ARG A 425 10.65 27.77 -20.04
CA ARG A 425 9.20 27.78 -19.78
C ARG A 425 8.60 29.09 -20.29
N ILE A 426 7.57 28.99 -21.12
CA ILE A 426 6.85 30.14 -21.67
C ILE A 426 5.47 30.21 -21.01
N GLU A 427 5.21 31.28 -20.26
CA GLU A 427 3.94 31.59 -19.60
C GLU A 427 3.18 32.63 -20.45
N ALA A 428 2.08 32.21 -21.08
CA ALA A 428 1.33 33.06 -21.99
C ALA A 428 -0.19 32.95 -21.78
N PRO A 429 -0.90 34.06 -21.47
CA PRO A 429 -0.39 35.36 -21.02
C PRO A 429 0.08 35.32 -19.55
N ILE A 430 0.91 36.28 -19.14
CA ILE A 430 1.17 36.53 -17.72
C ILE A 430 -0.13 37.03 -17.06
N PRO A 431 -0.60 36.44 -15.94
CA PRO A 431 -1.81 36.88 -15.26
C PRO A 431 -1.79 38.39 -14.95
N GLY A 432 -2.83 39.10 -15.41
CA GLY A 432 -2.98 40.54 -15.21
C GLY A 432 -2.12 41.44 -16.11
N LYS A 433 -1.34 40.88 -17.05
CA LYS A 433 -0.50 41.66 -17.99
C LYS A 433 -0.72 41.22 -19.44
N ALA A 434 -0.66 42.17 -20.37
CA ALA A 434 -0.69 41.90 -21.82
C ALA A 434 0.72 41.52 -22.35
N ALA A 435 1.36 40.56 -21.67
CA ALA A 435 2.73 40.13 -21.94
C ALA A 435 2.87 38.61 -21.82
N ILE A 436 3.95 38.07 -22.39
CA ILE A 436 4.36 36.67 -22.33
C ILE A 436 5.61 36.59 -21.45
N GLY A 437 5.63 35.70 -20.47
CA GLY A 437 6.78 35.48 -19.61
C GLY A 437 7.66 34.38 -20.19
N ILE A 438 8.92 34.68 -20.48
CA ILE A 438 9.93 33.68 -20.85
C ILE A 438 10.82 33.45 -19.63
N GLU A 439 10.74 32.26 -19.05
CA GLU A 439 11.48 31.85 -17.87
C GLU A 439 12.72 31.06 -18.28
N ILE A 440 13.89 31.61 -17.98
CA ILE A 440 15.19 31.04 -18.32
C ILE A 440 15.93 30.68 -17.03
N PRO A 441 16.48 29.45 -16.90
CA PRO A 441 17.29 29.06 -15.74
C PRO A 441 18.52 29.96 -15.57
N ASN A 442 18.81 30.33 -14.32
CA ASN A 442 20.05 31.03 -13.99
C ASN A 442 21.25 30.07 -14.06
N GLU A 443 22.41 30.57 -14.46
CA GLU A 443 23.67 29.81 -14.47
C GLU A 443 24.15 29.50 -13.05
N SER A 444 24.06 30.49 -12.16
CA SER A 444 24.23 30.32 -10.71
C SER A 444 22.88 30.44 -10.01
N LYS A 445 22.52 29.45 -9.18
CA LYS A 445 21.26 29.42 -8.44
C LYS A 445 21.48 29.92 -7.03
N ALA A 446 20.70 30.90 -6.59
CA ALA A 446 20.68 31.33 -5.20
C ALA A 446 19.96 30.28 -4.34
N MET A 447 20.54 29.96 -3.20
CA MET A 447 19.91 29.07 -2.22
C MET A 447 18.95 29.88 -1.36
N VAL A 448 17.71 29.41 -1.23
CA VAL A 448 16.71 29.97 -0.33
C VAL A 448 16.82 29.24 1.00
N SER A 449 17.46 29.83 2.01
CA SER A 449 17.61 29.18 3.31
C SER A 449 16.30 29.21 4.10
N ILE A 450 16.06 28.23 4.96
CA ILE A 450 14.91 28.29 5.87
C ILE A 450 15.04 29.46 6.84
N ARG A 451 16.26 29.83 7.24
CA ARG A 451 16.49 30.96 8.16
C ARG A 451 15.96 32.28 7.60
N GLU A 452 16.32 32.63 6.36
CA GLU A 452 15.84 33.88 5.74
C GLU A 452 14.31 33.92 5.63
N MET A 453 13.69 32.74 5.47
CA MET A 453 12.26 32.60 5.38
C MET A 453 11.58 32.78 6.74
N LEU A 454 12.18 32.26 7.82
CA LEU A 454 11.67 32.43 9.18
C LEU A 454 11.90 33.86 9.70
N GLU A 455 12.97 34.53 9.30
CA GLU A 455 13.26 35.93 9.66
C GLU A 455 12.35 36.95 8.95
N SER A 456 11.68 36.54 7.87
CA SER A 456 10.80 37.41 7.09
C SER A 456 9.64 37.98 7.91
N GLU A 457 9.25 39.23 7.60
CA GLU A 457 8.10 39.88 8.24
C GLU A 457 6.81 39.09 8.01
N GLU A 458 6.65 38.49 6.82
CA GLU A 458 5.49 37.66 6.49
C GLU A 458 5.36 36.45 7.40
N PHE A 459 6.47 35.82 7.79
CA PHE A 459 6.46 34.68 8.70
C PHE A 459 6.32 35.11 10.16
N GLN A 460 7.04 36.15 10.58
CA GLN A 460 7.01 36.64 11.97
C GLN A 460 5.62 37.14 12.35
N ASN A 461 4.99 37.92 11.48
CA ASN A 461 3.68 38.52 11.73
C ASN A 461 2.50 37.55 11.55
N ALA A 462 2.73 36.34 11.02
CA ALA A 462 1.67 35.35 10.87
C ALA A 462 1.16 34.87 12.24
N GLU A 463 -0.16 34.89 12.46
CA GLU A 463 -0.75 34.50 13.75
C GLU A 463 -0.93 32.98 13.91
N SER A 464 -1.05 32.26 12.78
CA SER A 464 -1.36 30.84 12.80
C SER A 464 -0.23 29.99 13.40
N LYS A 465 -0.62 28.98 14.17
CA LYS A 465 0.26 27.93 14.71
C LYS A 465 0.67 26.90 13.65
N LEU A 466 0.03 26.95 12.48
CA LEU A 466 0.31 26.07 11.35
C LEU A 466 0.92 26.81 10.17
N THR A 467 1.54 27.96 10.42
CA THR A 467 2.29 28.72 9.43
C THR A 467 3.47 27.91 8.90
N MET A 468 3.58 27.85 7.57
CA MET A 468 4.61 27.13 6.84
C MET A 468 5.36 28.11 5.93
N ALA A 469 6.68 28.13 6.04
CA ALA A 469 7.52 28.89 5.14
C ALA A 469 7.79 28.06 3.87
N LEU A 470 7.15 28.43 2.76
CA LEU A 470 7.21 27.62 1.54
C LEU A 470 8.50 27.87 0.76
N GLY A 471 8.87 29.14 0.59
CA GLY A 471 10.04 29.56 -0.18
C GLY A 471 9.82 30.89 -0.89
N LYS A 472 10.58 31.18 -1.93
CA LYS A 472 10.49 32.44 -2.69
C LYS A 472 9.87 32.25 -4.07
N ASP A 473 9.11 33.24 -4.53
CA ASP A 473 8.58 33.28 -5.88
C ASP A 473 9.66 33.63 -6.92
N ILE A 474 9.25 33.62 -8.19
CA ILE A 474 10.12 33.95 -9.33
C ILE A 474 10.61 35.41 -9.33
N SER A 475 10.04 36.27 -8.48
CA SER A 475 10.46 37.66 -8.25
C SER A 475 11.26 37.81 -6.95
N GLY A 476 11.56 36.71 -6.25
CA GLY A 476 12.29 36.72 -4.99
C GLY A 476 11.44 37.03 -3.76
N ARG A 477 10.12 37.18 -3.90
CA ARG A 477 9.24 37.47 -2.75
C ARG A 477 9.00 36.22 -1.92
N THR A 478 9.14 36.37 -0.61
CA THR A 478 8.83 35.35 0.39
C THR A 478 7.37 34.94 0.29
N LEU A 479 7.12 33.64 0.20
CA LEU A 479 5.79 33.07 0.29
C LEU A 479 5.67 32.20 1.54
N VAL A 480 4.73 32.60 2.38
CA VAL A 480 4.30 31.90 3.59
C VAL A 480 2.86 31.43 3.38
N ALA A 481 2.52 30.25 3.89
CA ALA A 481 1.18 29.69 3.81
C ALA A 481 0.71 29.18 5.18
N ASP A 482 -0.60 29.12 5.37
CA ASP A 482 -1.21 28.53 6.56
C ASP A 482 -1.89 27.21 6.20
N LEU A 483 -1.52 26.13 6.89
CA LEU A 483 -2.19 24.83 6.74
C LEU A 483 -3.62 24.85 7.31
N GLY A 484 -3.95 25.76 8.22
CA GLY A 484 -5.30 25.97 8.75
C GLY A 484 -6.31 26.39 7.67
N ASP A 485 -5.88 27.33 6.81
CA ASP A 485 -6.64 27.79 5.65
C ASP A 485 -6.66 26.78 4.50
N MET A 486 -5.61 25.97 4.40
CA MET A 486 -5.37 24.96 3.38
C MET A 486 -5.31 23.57 4.02
N PRO A 487 -6.44 23.02 4.52
CA PRO A 487 -6.46 21.99 5.57
C PRO A 487 -5.71 20.70 5.23
N HIS A 488 -5.59 20.38 3.94
CA HIS A 488 -4.87 19.22 3.48
C HIS A 488 -4.03 19.57 2.27
N MET A 489 -2.80 19.05 2.22
CA MET A 489 -1.83 19.31 1.17
C MET A 489 -1.30 18.01 0.57
N LEU A 490 -1.27 17.93 -0.75
CA LEU A 490 -0.61 16.87 -1.51
C LEU A 490 0.74 17.33 -2.02
N VAL A 491 1.81 16.58 -1.73
CA VAL A 491 3.18 16.87 -2.15
C VAL A 491 3.71 15.74 -3.03
N ALA A 492 4.22 16.05 -4.21
CA ALA A 492 4.80 15.05 -5.10
C ALA A 492 6.12 15.50 -5.71
N GLY A 493 7.01 14.55 -5.98
CA GLY A 493 8.30 14.84 -6.60
C GLY A 493 9.13 13.60 -6.82
N SER A 494 9.91 13.55 -7.90
CA SER A 494 10.88 12.48 -8.13
C SER A 494 12.00 12.51 -7.06
N THR A 495 12.74 11.41 -6.89
CA THR A 495 13.90 11.37 -5.99
C THR A 495 14.90 12.49 -6.32
N GLY A 496 15.40 13.19 -5.29
CA GLY A 496 16.35 14.31 -5.46
C GLY A 496 15.74 15.64 -5.94
N SER A 497 14.42 15.69 -6.16
CA SER A 497 13.74 16.91 -6.64
C SER A 497 13.59 18.01 -5.58
N GLY A 498 13.66 17.66 -4.29
CA GLY A 498 13.49 18.58 -3.15
C GLY A 498 12.31 18.25 -2.23
N LYS A 499 11.50 17.23 -2.57
CA LYS A 499 10.31 16.79 -1.79
C LYS A 499 10.59 16.63 -0.29
N SER A 500 11.57 15.84 0.09
CA SER A 500 11.85 15.53 1.50
C SER A 500 12.36 16.75 2.28
N VAL A 501 13.25 17.54 1.66
CA VAL A 501 13.74 18.80 2.24
C VAL A 501 12.58 19.76 2.49
N PHE A 502 11.65 19.88 1.55
CA PHE A 502 10.46 20.71 1.73
C PHE A 502 9.58 20.24 2.89
N VAL A 503 9.32 18.93 3.01
CA VAL A 503 8.54 18.39 4.15
C VAL A 503 9.26 18.69 5.47
N ASN A 504 10.59 18.58 5.52
CA ASN A 504 11.37 18.96 6.68
C ASN A 504 11.28 20.46 7.00
N CYS A 505 11.31 21.33 5.98
CA CYS A 505 11.10 22.77 6.15
C CYS A 505 9.71 23.10 6.69
N VAL A 506 8.68 22.38 6.26
CA VAL A 506 7.32 22.53 6.77
C VAL A 506 7.24 22.14 8.26
N ILE A 507 7.80 20.98 8.63
CA ILE A 507 7.82 20.55 10.04
C ILE A 507 8.58 21.57 10.90
N ASN A 508 9.75 22.01 10.45
CA ASN A 508 10.55 22.99 11.19
C ASN A 508 9.85 24.34 11.28
N SER A 509 9.16 24.81 10.24
CA SER A 509 8.36 26.04 10.30
C SER A 509 7.37 26.00 11.47
N ILE A 510 6.71 24.86 11.67
CA ILE A 510 5.76 24.68 12.79
C ILE A 510 6.51 24.58 14.14
N LEU A 511 7.65 23.89 14.20
CA LEU A 511 8.47 23.81 15.43
C LEU A 511 8.97 25.19 15.91
N TYR A 512 9.23 26.11 14.98
CA TYR A 512 9.60 27.50 15.28
C TYR A 512 8.42 28.40 15.66
N LYS A 513 7.17 27.94 15.47
CA LYS A 513 5.95 28.73 15.70
C LYS A 513 5.10 28.23 16.87
N SER A 514 5.25 26.95 17.23
CA SER A 514 4.27 26.24 18.05
C SER A 514 4.88 25.32 19.10
N THR A 515 4.29 25.35 20.29
CA THR A 515 4.65 24.43 21.38
C THR A 515 3.98 23.05 21.21
N PRO A 516 4.42 22.02 21.95
CA PRO A 516 3.79 20.69 21.92
C PRO A 516 2.33 20.67 22.38
N ASP A 517 1.89 21.69 23.11
CA ASP A 517 0.52 21.81 23.64
C ASP A 517 -0.40 22.52 22.62
N GLU A 518 0.20 23.22 21.65
CA GLU A 518 -0.51 23.90 20.56
C GLU A 518 -0.60 23.00 19.31
N VAL A 519 0.46 22.26 18.98
CA VAL A 519 0.50 21.40 17.80
C VAL A 519 1.17 20.07 18.12
N LYS A 520 0.52 18.98 17.68
CA LYS A 520 1.10 17.64 17.69
C LYS A 520 1.24 17.07 16.28
N PHE A 521 2.25 16.21 16.09
CA PHE A 521 2.53 15.50 14.84
C PHE A 521 2.22 14.02 14.95
N MET A 522 1.68 13.46 13.87
CA MET A 522 1.73 12.03 13.59
C MET A 522 2.56 11.82 12.32
N LEU A 523 3.75 11.23 12.48
CA LEU A 523 4.69 11.02 11.39
C LEU A 523 4.67 9.55 10.93
N ILE A 524 4.45 9.34 9.62
CA ILE A 524 4.42 8.03 8.99
C ILE A 524 5.54 7.96 7.94
N ASP A 525 6.52 7.11 8.20
CA ASP A 525 7.72 6.91 7.38
C ASP A 525 7.97 5.42 7.11
N PRO A 526 7.31 4.84 6.09
CA PRO A 526 7.46 3.42 5.77
C PRO A 526 8.89 3.02 5.35
N LYS A 527 9.75 4.00 5.01
CA LYS A 527 11.12 3.76 4.57
C LYS A 527 12.16 3.92 5.68
N MET A 528 11.79 4.49 6.84
CA MET A 528 12.67 4.75 7.98
C MET A 528 13.86 5.66 7.66
N VAL A 529 13.69 6.62 6.75
CA VAL A 529 14.78 7.51 6.32
C VAL A 529 14.49 8.94 6.72
N GLU A 530 13.33 9.46 6.33
CA GLU A 530 13.05 10.89 6.36
C GLU A 530 12.69 11.40 7.76
N PHE A 531 11.93 10.61 8.53
CA PHE A 531 11.44 11.05 9.84
C PHE A 531 12.20 10.46 11.04
N ALA A 532 13.23 9.66 10.80
CA ALA A 532 14.05 9.09 11.87
C ALA A 532 14.64 10.17 12.80
N ALA A 533 14.98 11.35 12.26
CA ALA A 533 15.50 12.47 13.03
C ALA A 533 14.51 12.94 14.12
N TYR A 534 13.22 13.02 13.81
CA TYR A 534 12.18 13.55 14.72
C TYR A 534 11.79 12.58 15.84
N GLN A 535 12.38 11.39 15.90
CA GLN A 535 12.08 10.43 16.95
C GLN A 535 12.26 11.08 18.34
N GLN A 536 11.24 10.92 19.19
CA GLN A 536 11.18 11.43 20.56
C GLN A 536 11.02 12.95 20.75
N ILE A 537 10.68 13.75 19.72
CA ILE A 537 10.29 15.14 19.98
C ILE A 537 8.95 15.20 20.75
N PRO A 538 8.75 16.15 21.68
CA PRO A 538 7.55 16.26 22.50
C PRO A 538 6.24 16.51 21.72
N HIS A 539 6.33 17.00 20.49
CA HIS A 539 5.19 17.19 19.59
C HIS A 539 4.61 15.87 19.06
N LEU A 540 5.26 14.72 19.20
CA LEU A 540 4.74 13.46 18.64
C LEU A 540 3.55 12.91 19.44
N VAL A 541 2.40 12.67 18.78
CA VAL A 541 1.28 11.90 19.38
C VAL A 541 1.58 10.41 19.50
N ALA A 542 2.57 9.95 18.73
CA ALA A 542 2.96 8.56 18.58
C ALA A 542 4.43 8.47 18.14
N PRO A 543 5.14 7.38 18.46
CA PRO A 543 6.42 7.09 17.80
C PRO A 543 6.26 7.10 16.27
N VAL A 544 7.32 7.46 15.55
CA VAL A 544 7.31 7.45 14.08
C VAL A 544 6.88 6.07 13.58
N ILE A 545 5.87 6.05 12.70
CA ILE A 545 5.20 4.84 12.27
C ILE A 545 5.84 4.35 10.98
N ASN A 546 6.52 3.21 11.08
CA ASN A 546 7.30 2.66 9.96
C ASN A 546 6.63 1.48 9.26
N ASP A 547 5.56 0.93 9.83
CA ASP A 547 4.83 -0.21 9.25
C ASP A 547 3.54 0.26 8.59
N SER A 548 3.32 -0.12 7.33
CA SER A 548 2.16 0.32 6.55
C SER A 548 0.81 -0.15 7.13
N LYS A 549 0.74 -1.31 7.79
CA LYS A 549 -0.51 -1.77 8.44
C LYS A 549 -0.78 -0.98 9.71
N LYS A 550 0.25 -0.72 10.51
CA LYS A 550 0.16 0.16 11.69
C LYS A 550 -0.24 1.58 11.28
N ALA A 551 0.26 2.08 10.14
CA ALA A 551 -0.14 3.36 9.58
C ALA A 551 -1.64 3.42 9.26
N ALA A 552 -2.19 2.41 8.58
CA ALA A 552 -3.63 2.33 8.32
C ALA A 552 -4.47 2.34 9.62
N THR A 553 -4.01 1.63 10.64
CA THR A 553 -4.61 1.65 11.98
C THR A 553 -4.54 3.03 12.64
N ALA A 554 -3.39 3.70 12.55
CA ALA A 554 -3.21 5.04 13.11
C ALA A 554 -4.12 6.06 12.42
N LEU A 555 -4.28 6.00 11.09
CA LEU A 555 -5.22 6.86 10.36
C LEU A 555 -6.67 6.65 10.83
N ARG A 556 -7.09 5.42 11.09
CA ARG A 556 -8.41 5.15 11.69
C ARG A 556 -8.54 5.73 13.10
N TRP A 557 -7.48 5.71 13.90
CA TRP A 557 -7.48 6.38 15.19
C TRP A 557 -7.64 7.90 15.03
N VAL A 558 -6.97 8.52 14.05
CA VAL A 558 -7.14 9.96 13.77
C VAL A 558 -8.58 10.27 13.37
N VAL A 559 -9.22 9.40 12.58
CA VAL A 559 -10.65 9.52 12.27
C VAL A 559 -11.50 9.46 13.55
N GLN A 560 -11.21 8.54 14.47
CA GLN A 560 -11.94 8.46 15.74
C GLN A 560 -11.71 9.71 16.61
N GLU A 561 -10.48 10.19 16.69
CA GLU A 561 -10.14 11.43 17.40
C GLU A 561 -10.89 12.64 16.83
N MET A 562 -11.00 12.73 15.50
CA MET A 562 -11.82 13.74 14.84
C MET A 562 -13.29 13.70 15.30
N GLU A 563 -13.90 12.51 15.34
CA GLU A 563 -15.29 12.36 15.78
C GLU A 563 -15.44 12.68 17.29
N ASN A 564 -14.49 12.27 18.13
CA ASN A 564 -14.48 12.61 19.57
C ASN A 564 -14.45 14.13 19.77
N ARG A 565 -13.62 14.85 19.00
CA ARG A 565 -13.57 16.32 19.05
C ARG A 565 -14.90 16.94 18.65
N TYR A 566 -15.57 16.40 17.65
CA TYR A 566 -16.90 16.87 17.28
C TYR A 566 -17.94 16.66 18.38
N GLU A 567 -17.87 15.56 19.13
CA GLU A 567 -18.73 15.34 20.30
C GLU A 567 -18.46 16.37 21.41
N LEU A 568 -17.19 16.69 21.69
CA LEU A 568 -16.80 17.76 22.63
C LEU A 568 -17.30 19.14 22.18
N PHE A 569 -17.20 19.44 20.89
CA PHE A 569 -17.68 20.70 20.33
C PHE A 569 -19.20 20.81 20.41
N ALA A 570 -19.92 19.72 20.13
CA ALA A 570 -21.37 19.69 20.26
C ALA A 570 -21.81 19.89 21.72
N GLY A 571 -21.13 19.24 22.68
CA GLY A 571 -21.41 19.37 24.11
C GLY A 571 -21.19 20.79 24.66
N SER A 572 -20.19 21.51 24.14
CA SER A 572 -19.86 22.88 24.53
C SER A 572 -20.51 23.97 23.64
N GLY A 573 -21.23 23.58 22.58
CA GLY A 573 -21.76 24.49 21.56
C GLY A 573 -20.67 25.27 20.80
N ALA A 574 -19.46 24.71 20.67
CA ALA A 574 -18.39 25.26 19.85
C ALA A 574 -18.56 24.85 18.37
N ARG A 575 -18.09 25.70 17.45
CA ARG A 575 -18.17 25.40 16.00
C ARG A 575 -16.94 24.67 15.43
N GLY A 576 -15.87 24.56 16.22
CA GLY A 576 -14.58 23.99 15.83
C GLY A 576 -13.53 24.23 16.90
N LEU A 577 -12.29 23.79 16.63
CA LEU A 577 -11.19 23.76 17.60
C LEU A 577 -10.92 25.13 18.26
N ASP A 578 -10.75 26.20 17.47
CA ASP A 578 -10.45 27.52 18.05
C ASP A 578 -11.59 28.04 18.94
N SER A 579 -12.83 27.81 18.52
CA SER A 579 -13.99 28.21 19.31
C SER A 579 -14.13 27.37 20.58
N TYR A 580 -13.69 26.13 20.56
CA TYR A 580 -13.68 25.24 21.72
C TYR A 580 -12.58 25.66 22.70
N ASN A 581 -11.35 25.82 22.21
CA ASN A 581 -10.19 26.23 23.00
C ASN A 581 -10.43 27.57 23.68
N ARG A 582 -11.00 28.56 22.98
CA ARG A 582 -11.36 29.85 23.60
C ARG A 582 -12.33 29.70 24.78
N LYS A 583 -13.29 28.77 24.73
CA LYS A 583 -14.24 28.56 25.83
C LYS A 583 -13.59 27.83 27.00
N ILE A 584 -12.88 26.74 26.70
CA ILE A 584 -12.27 25.91 27.73
C ILE A 584 -11.12 26.62 28.46
N SER A 585 -10.36 27.47 27.77
CA SER A 585 -9.36 28.31 28.43
C SER A 585 -9.98 29.36 29.36
N LEU A 586 -11.21 29.84 29.09
CA LEU A 586 -11.95 30.69 30.03
C LEU A 586 -12.46 29.92 31.26
N GLU A 587 -12.72 28.62 31.09
CA GLU A 587 -13.10 27.69 32.17
C GLU A 587 -11.87 27.16 32.93
N GLY A 588 -10.66 27.53 32.53
CA GLY A 588 -9.41 27.17 33.19
C GLY A 588 -8.94 25.73 32.94
N SER A 589 -9.46 25.05 31.90
CA SER A 589 -8.91 23.74 31.48
C SER A 589 -8.01 23.88 30.26
N ASP A 590 -7.23 22.83 29.99
CA ASP A 590 -6.23 22.86 28.93
C ASP A 590 -6.85 22.83 27.52
N PRO A 591 -6.34 23.65 26.58
CA PRO A 591 -6.80 23.64 25.20
C PRO A 591 -6.38 22.35 24.48
N LEU A 592 -7.12 21.99 23.44
CA LEU A 592 -6.77 20.87 22.57
C LEU A 592 -5.77 21.31 21.49
N PRO A 593 -4.70 20.53 21.23
CA PRO A 593 -3.73 20.85 20.19
C PRO A 593 -4.29 20.58 18.80
N TYR A 594 -3.77 21.31 17.81
CA TYR A 594 -3.85 20.89 16.41
C TYR A 594 -3.11 19.58 16.18
N VAL A 595 -3.58 18.75 15.25
CA VAL A 595 -2.88 17.51 14.87
C VAL A 595 -2.52 17.57 13.39
N VAL A 596 -1.23 17.50 13.08
CA VAL A 596 -0.73 17.44 11.71
C VAL A 596 -0.23 16.03 11.42
N VAL A 597 -0.93 15.33 10.53
CA VAL A 597 -0.59 13.98 10.09
C VAL A 597 0.22 14.07 8.80
N ILE A 598 1.46 13.58 8.83
CA ILE A 598 2.41 13.67 7.72
C ILE A 598 2.79 12.27 7.28
N ILE A 599 2.56 11.97 6.00
CA ILE A 599 2.92 10.70 5.37
C ILE A 599 4.00 10.96 4.34
N ASP A 600 5.21 10.42 4.53
CA ASP A 600 6.32 10.66 3.59
C ASP A 600 6.08 10.01 2.22
N GLU A 601 5.61 8.76 2.21
CA GLU A 601 5.36 8.00 0.99
C GLU A 601 4.00 7.29 1.05
N LEU A 602 2.98 7.98 0.54
CA LEU A 602 1.62 7.45 0.45
C LEU A 602 1.55 6.16 -0.39
N ALA A 603 2.40 6.01 -1.41
CA ALA A 603 2.37 4.86 -2.30
C ALA A 603 2.61 3.54 -1.55
N ASP A 604 3.50 3.53 -0.56
CA ASP A 604 3.84 2.33 0.21
C ASP A 604 2.68 1.89 1.12
N LEU A 605 1.83 2.83 1.54
CA LEU A 605 0.60 2.55 2.27
C LEU A 605 -0.47 1.99 1.33
N MET A 606 -0.64 2.62 0.16
CA MET A 606 -1.63 2.20 -0.85
C MET A 606 -1.32 0.78 -1.37
N MET A 607 -0.05 0.41 -1.54
CA MET A 607 0.33 -0.93 -1.98
C MET A 607 -0.03 -2.04 -0.99
N VAL A 608 -0.18 -1.71 0.31
CA VAL A 608 -0.45 -2.69 1.37
C VAL A 608 -1.93 -2.68 1.79
N ALA A 609 -2.53 -1.50 1.92
CA ALA A 609 -3.85 -1.29 2.52
C ALA A 609 -4.61 -0.14 1.83
N ALA A 610 -4.65 -0.13 0.48
CA ALA A 610 -5.28 0.93 -0.32
C ALA A 610 -6.67 1.33 0.19
N LYS A 611 -7.54 0.34 0.41
CA LYS A 611 -8.94 0.60 0.77
C LYS A 611 -9.05 1.33 2.10
N GLU A 612 -8.39 0.81 3.14
CA GLU A 612 -8.50 1.42 4.48
C GLU A 612 -7.82 2.79 4.56
N VAL A 613 -6.71 2.96 3.84
CA VAL A 613 -5.95 4.22 3.79
C VAL A 613 -6.74 5.28 3.02
N GLU A 614 -7.28 4.96 1.84
CA GLU A 614 -8.08 5.88 1.03
C GLU A 614 -9.36 6.29 1.76
N GLU A 615 -10.06 5.35 2.41
CA GLU A 615 -11.28 5.65 3.18
C GLU A 615 -10.99 6.61 4.34
N ALA A 616 -9.90 6.37 5.09
CA ALA A 616 -9.52 7.24 6.19
C ALA A 616 -9.09 8.63 5.70
N ILE A 617 -8.27 8.71 4.65
CA ILE A 617 -7.84 9.98 4.04
C ILE A 617 -9.05 10.78 3.55
N CYS A 618 -9.99 10.15 2.84
CA CYS A 618 -11.17 10.86 2.33
C CYS A 618 -12.04 11.38 3.47
N ARG A 619 -12.28 10.56 4.50
CA ARG A 619 -13.09 10.95 5.66
C ARG A 619 -12.47 12.10 6.44
N LEU A 620 -11.16 12.04 6.65
CA LEU A 620 -10.42 13.14 7.26
C LEU A 620 -10.49 14.39 6.36
N ALA A 621 -10.16 14.27 5.09
CA ALA A 621 -10.11 15.41 4.19
C ALA A 621 -11.45 16.16 4.07
N GLN A 622 -12.57 15.47 4.28
CA GLN A 622 -13.92 16.05 4.24
C GLN A 622 -14.34 16.79 5.53
N LYS A 623 -13.87 16.33 6.70
CA LYS A 623 -14.41 16.78 8.00
C LYS A 623 -13.35 17.31 8.96
N ALA A 624 -12.07 17.04 8.76
CA ALA A 624 -11.03 17.26 9.76
C ALA A 624 -10.68 18.73 10.01
N ARG A 625 -10.93 19.64 9.05
CA ARG A 625 -10.60 21.07 9.15
C ARG A 625 -11.09 21.71 10.46
N ALA A 626 -12.39 21.56 10.78
CA ALA A 626 -12.95 22.17 11.98
C ALA A 626 -12.51 21.48 13.27
N ALA A 627 -12.08 20.20 13.18
CA ALA A 627 -11.47 19.46 14.29
C ALA A 627 -10.01 19.85 14.55
N GLY A 628 -9.42 20.70 13.71
CA GLY A 628 -8.01 21.10 13.78
C GLY A 628 -7.07 19.94 13.48
N ILE A 629 -7.49 19.05 12.58
CA ILE A 629 -6.68 17.91 12.11
C ILE A 629 -6.36 18.15 10.63
N HIS A 630 -5.07 18.10 10.29
CA HIS A 630 -4.55 18.47 8.98
C HIS A 630 -3.71 17.33 8.39
N LEU A 631 -3.71 17.21 7.06
CA LEU A 631 -3.00 16.13 6.35
C LEU A 631 -1.95 16.71 5.42
N ILE A 632 -0.74 16.17 5.46
CA ILE A 632 0.30 16.39 4.45
C ILE A 632 0.66 15.02 3.89
N LEU A 633 0.24 14.78 2.64
CA LEU A 633 0.46 13.51 1.96
C LEU A 633 1.57 13.70 0.92
N ALA A 634 2.72 13.07 1.14
CA ALA A 634 3.82 13.10 0.21
C ALA A 634 3.91 11.78 -0.59
N THR A 635 4.37 11.85 -1.84
CA THR A 635 4.70 10.67 -2.62
C THR A 635 5.80 10.94 -3.65
N GLN A 636 6.59 9.91 -3.97
CA GLN A 636 7.49 9.93 -5.12
C GLN A 636 6.90 9.20 -6.35
N ARG A 637 5.72 8.58 -6.19
CA ARG A 637 5.04 7.80 -7.24
C ARG A 637 3.71 8.47 -7.61
N PRO A 638 3.73 9.51 -8.47
CA PRO A 638 2.54 10.25 -8.89
C PRO A 638 1.69 9.48 -9.91
N SER A 639 1.30 8.24 -9.59
CA SER A 639 0.43 7.41 -10.43
C SER A 639 -1.04 7.54 -10.01
N VAL A 640 -1.95 7.24 -10.93
CA VAL A 640 -3.40 7.29 -10.68
C VAL A 640 -3.85 6.27 -9.64
N ASP A 641 -3.11 5.18 -9.47
CA ASP A 641 -3.40 4.14 -8.48
C ASP A 641 -3.03 4.55 -7.05
N VAL A 642 -2.07 5.49 -6.91
CA VAL A 642 -1.68 6.07 -5.62
C VAL A 642 -2.49 7.33 -5.33
N ILE A 643 -2.59 8.21 -6.33
CA ILE A 643 -3.28 9.49 -6.25
C ILE A 643 -4.60 9.36 -7.01
N THR A 644 -5.55 8.70 -6.35
CA THR A 644 -6.86 8.40 -6.91
C THR A 644 -7.70 9.67 -7.09
N GLY A 645 -8.76 9.58 -7.90
CA GLY A 645 -9.69 10.69 -8.09
C GLY A 645 -10.35 11.16 -6.77
N LEU A 646 -10.57 10.24 -5.82
CA LEU A 646 -11.15 10.56 -4.51
C LEU A 646 -10.18 11.38 -3.64
N ILE A 647 -8.91 11.02 -3.61
CA ILE A 647 -7.89 11.79 -2.90
C ILE A 647 -7.78 13.20 -3.50
N LYS A 648 -7.70 13.32 -4.82
CA LYS A 648 -7.62 14.63 -5.50
C LYS A 648 -8.84 15.51 -5.30
N ALA A 649 -10.03 14.90 -5.20
CA ALA A 649 -11.27 15.65 -4.99
C ALA A 649 -11.34 16.29 -3.60
N ASN A 650 -10.70 15.69 -2.59
CA ASN A 650 -10.77 16.19 -1.21
C ASN A 650 -9.51 16.94 -0.76
N ILE A 651 -8.40 16.88 -1.51
CA ILE A 651 -7.13 17.57 -1.20
C ILE A 651 -6.80 18.57 -2.32
N PRO A 652 -7.37 19.79 -2.26
CA PRO A 652 -7.22 20.78 -3.32
C PRO A 652 -5.84 21.44 -3.38
N THR A 653 -5.15 21.62 -2.24
CA THR A 653 -3.82 22.23 -2.19
C THR A 653 -2.77 21.23 -2.67
N ARG A 654 -1.96 21.64 -3.65
CA ARG A 654 -0.98 20.78 -4.29
C ARG A 654 0.39 21.46 -4.36
N VAL A 655 1.43 20.69 -4.09
CA VAL A 655 2.83 21.05 -4.31
C VAL A 655 3.43 19.97 -5.19
N SER A 656 3.97 20.34 -6.36
CA SER A 656 4.72 19.43 -7.21
C SER A 656 6.13 19.94 -7.40
N PHE A 657 7.11 19.14 -7.01
CA PHE A 657 8.50 19.28 -7.43
C PHE A 657 8.68 18.69 -8.84
N SER A 658 9.92 18.70 -9.32
CA SER A 658 10.28 18.10 -10.61
C SER A 658 9.82 16.63 -10.71
N LEU A 659 9.12 16.33 -11.81
CA LEU A 659 8.58 15.02 -12.15
C LEU A 659 9.13 14.55 -13.48
N SER A 660 9.10 13.23 -13.70
CA SER A 660 9.73 12.63 -14.89
C SER A 660 8.92 12.83 -16.18
N SER A 661 7.62 13.11 -16.08
CA SER A 661 6.76 13.22 -17.26
C SER A 661 5.58 14.18 -17.08
N GLN A 662 5.05 14.67 -18.20
CA GLN A 662 3.83 15.47 -18.22
C GLN A 662 2.59 14.68 -17.74
N ALA A 663 2.58 13.35 -17.93
CA ALA A 663 1.50 12.51 -17.41
C ALA A 663 1.49 12.55 -15.88
N ASP A 664 2.66 12.45 -15.26
CA ASP A 664 2.84 12.55 -13.81
C ASP A 664 2.46 13.95 -13.29
N SER A 665 2.86 15.01 -14.01
CA SER A 665 2.44 16.38 -13.69
C SER A 665 0.92 16.51 -13.68
N ARG A 666 0.22 15.95 -14.68
CA ARG A 666 -1.24 15.96 -14.73
C ARG A 666 -1.89 15.11 -13.64
N THR A 667 -1.25 14.03 -13.20
CA THR A 667 -1.76 13.27 -12.07
C THR A 667 -1.85 14.16 -10.83
N ILE A 668 -0.84 14.98 -10.57
CA ILE A 668 -0.77 15.82 -9.36
C ILE A 668 -1.49 17.14 -9.53
N LEU A 669 -1.13 17.95 -10.53
CA LEU A 669 -1.57 19.33 -10.72
C LEU A 669 -2.80 19.49 -11.63
N ASP A 670 -3.30 18.39 -12.22
CA ASP A 670 -4.30 18.39 -13.29
C ASP A 670 -3.87 19.13 -14.58
N THR A 671 -2.66 19.67 -14.61
CA THR A 671 -2.01 20.34 -15.76
C THR A 671 -0.55 19.88 -15.91
N GLY A 672 0.03 20.14 -17.09
CA GLY A 672 1.46 19.95 -17.32
C GLY A 672 2.29 21.11 -16.74
N GLY A 673 3.60 20.90 -16.59
CA GLY A 673 4.57 21.92 -16.19
C GLY A 673 5.56 21.46 -15.14
N ALA A 674 5.21 20.47 -14.30
CA ALA A 674 6.13 19.97 -13.28
C ALA A 674 7.32 19.21 -13.88
N GLU A 675 7.15 18.64 -15.08
CA GLU A 675 8.22 17.99 -15.84
C GLU A 675 9.32 18.95 -16.32
N LYS A 676 9.04 20.27 -16.30
CA LYS A 676 9.98 21.33 -16.70
C LYS A 676 10.69 21.99 -15.50
N LEU A 677 10.43 21.52 -14.29
CA LEU A 677 11.09 22.04 -13.09
C LEU A 677 12.52 21.52 -13.00
N LEU A 678 13.40 22.37 -12.45
CA LEU A 678 14.85 22.19 -12.48
C LEU A 678 15.39 21.31 -11.34
N GLY A 679 14.50 20.76 -10.50
CA GLY A 679 14.85 20.02 -9.29
C GLY A 679 15.48 20.91 -8.21
N LYS A 680 16.07 20.28 -7.18
CA LYS A 680 16.73 20.96 -6.04
C LYS A 680 15.85 22.04 -5.38
N GLY A 681 14.58 21.74 -5.13
CA GLY A 681 13.65 22.64 -4.45
C GLY A 681 12.77 23.50 -5.37
N ASP A 682 13.02 23.51 -6.69
CA ASP A 682 12.13 24.16 -7.66
C ASP A 682 10.78 23.42 -7.72
N MET A 683 9.69 24.15 -7.48
CA MET A 683 8.34 23.57 -7.31
C MET A 683 7.24 24.44 -7.91
N LEU A 684 6.11 23.79 -8.17
CA LEU A 684 4.83 24.39 -8.50
C LEU A 684 3.88 24.23 -7.32
N PHE A 685 3.38 25.35 -6.81
CA PHE A 685 2.41 25.42 -5.72
C PHE A 685 1.05 25.88 -6.24
N SER A 686 0.03 25.06 -6.02
CA SER A 686 -1.36 25.34 -6.38
C SER A 686 -2.20 25.37 -5.11
N PRO A 687 -2.43 26.55 -4.50
CA PRO A 687 -3.33 26.67 -3.37
C PRO A 687 -4.79 26.45 -3.76
N VAL A 688 -5.65 26.23 -2.77
CA VAL A 688 -7.10 26.08 -2.98
C VAL A 688 -7.66 27.30 -3.73
N GLY A 689 -8.47 27.05 -4.75
CA GLY A 689 -9.12 28.10 -5.55
C GLY A 689 -8.23 28.76 -6.60
N SER A 690 -6.95 28.38 -6.71
CA SER A 690 -6.08 28.89 -7.78
C SER A 690 -6.35 28.17 -9.10
N ASN A 691 -6.48 28.94 -10.19
CA ASN A 691 -6.63 28.40 -11.54
C ASN A 691 -5.29 27.97 -12.16
N GLN A 692 -4.16 28.50 -11.67
CA GLN A 692 -2.82 28.17 -12.17
C GLN A 692 -1.84 27.98 -11.01
N PRO A 693 -0.92 27.02 -11.10
CA PRO A 693 0.12 26.86 -10.11
C PRO A 693 1.14 28.01 -10.20
N LYS A 694 1.56 28.50 -9.03
CA LYS A 694 2.66 29.48 -8.89
C LYS A 694 3.98 28.72 -8.78
N ARG A 695 5.00 29.15 -9.52
CA ARG A 695 6.34 28.58 -9.42
C ARG A 695 7.10 29.22 -8.26
N LEU A 696 7.75 28.40 -7.45
CA LEU A 696 8.47 28.79 -6.25
C LEU A 696 9.80 28.02 -6.17
N GLN A 697 10.81 28.66 -5.60
CA GLN A 697 12.00 27.98 -5.08
C GLN A 697 11.77 27.68 -3.61
N GLY A 698 11.68 26.39 -3.27
CA GLY A 698 11.46 25.92 -1.91
C GLY A 698 12.61 26.28 -0.97
N ALA A 699 12.26 26.54 0.29
CA ALA A 699 13.22 26.73 1.36
C ALA A 699 14.09 25.47 1.56
N PHE A 700 15.34 25.68 1.94
CA PHE A 700 16.32 24.64 2.19
C PHE A 700 16.75 24.61 3.65
N ILE A 701 16.81 23.42 4.23
CA ILE A 701 17.42 23.13 5.52
C ILE A 701 18.41 21.99 5.32
N SER A 702 19.62 22.14 5.85
CA SER A 702 20.62 21.07 5.83
C SER A 702 20.35 20.03 6.93
N ASP A 703 20.86 18.81 6.75
CA ASP A 703 20.73 17.76 7.76
C ASP A 703 21.35 18.15 9.11
N LYS A 704 22.43 18.96 9.08
CA LYS A 704 23.10 19.43 10.29
C LYS A 704 22.19 20.39 11.07
N GLU A 705 21.60 21.37 10.39
CA GLU A 705 20.66 22.32 10.98
C GLU A 705 19.43 21.61 11.51
N LEU A 706 18.89 20.66 10.74
CA LEU A 706 17.77 19.82 11.15
C LEU A 706 18.07 19.10 12.48
N GLN A 707 19.24 18.46 12.59
CA GLN A 707 19.63 17.77 13.82
C GLN A 707 19.79 18.75 15.00
N GLN A 708 20.34 19.95 14.78
CA GLN A 708 20.49 20.96 15.83
C GLN A 708 19.13 21.38 16.38
N VAL A 709 18.18 21.73 15.51
CA VAL A 709 16.81 22.12 15.91
C VAL A 709 16.10 20.97 16.62
N VAL A 710 16.15 19.78 16.04
CA VAL A 710 15.43 18.63 16.60
C VAL A 710 16.02 18.20 17.94
N ASN A 711 17.34 18.23 18.12
CA ASN A 711 17.97 17.93 19.41
C ASN A 711 17.58 18.98 20.47
N PHE A 712 17.59 20.27 20.12
CA PHE A 712 17.12 21.34 21.02
C PHE A 712 15.67 21.11 21.48
N VAL A 713 14.78 20.73 20.55
CA VAL A 713 13.37 20.44 20.88
C VAL A 713 13.23 19.16 21.72
N ARG A 714 14.03 18.13 21.42
CA ARG A 714 13.98 16.82 22.11
C ARG A 714 14.49 16.88 23.55
N GLU A 715 15.47 17.72 23.83
CA GLU A 715 16.09 17.84 25.16
C GLU A 715 15.20 18.55 26.18
N GLN A 716 14.18 19.29 25.73
CA GLN A 716 13.31 20.08 26.61
C GLN A 716 12.24 19.26 27.33
N LYS A 717 11.54 18.36 26.63
CA LYS A 717 10.43 17.56 27.17
C LYS A 717 10.35 16.19 26.49
N ARG A 718 9.83 15.19 27.22
CA ARG A 718 9.52 13.87 26.65
C ARG A 718 8.18 13.90 25.90
N PRO A 719 7.99 13.05 24.87
CA PRO A 719 6.72 12.94 24.18
C PRO A 719 5.68 12.20 25.01
N GLU A 720 4.49 12.78 25.09
CA GLU A 720 3.29 12.16 25.62
C GLU A 720 2.54 11.44 24.49
N TYR A 721 2.78 10.13 24.37
CA TYR A 721 2.09 9.33 23.36
C TYR A 721 0.65 9.03 23.79
N ALA A 722 -0.29 9.15 22.86
CA ALA A 722 -1.67 8.75 23.09
C ALA A 722 -1.74 7.24 23.43
N GLU A 723 -2.28 6.89 24.61
CA GLU A 723 -2.23 5.51 25.15
C GLU A 723 -2.72 4.43 24.16
N LYS A 724 -3.82 4.71 23.45
CA LYS A 724 -4.40 3.79 22.45
C LYS A 724 -3.46 3.54 21.27
N ILE A 725 -2.64 4.52 20.89
CA ILE A 725 -1.62 4.39 19.85
C ILE A 725 -0.33 3.79 20.41
N ALA A 726 0.06 4.13 21.65
CA ALA A 726 1.24 3.55 22.29
C ALA A 726 1.17 2.00 22.34
N LYS A 727 -0.04 1.44 22.54
CA LYS A 727 -0.31 -0.01 22.47
C LYS A 727 -0.03 -0.65 21.09
N ILE A 728 0.00 0.12 20.01
CA ILE A 728 0.37 -0.35 18.66
C ILE A 728 1.85 -0.78 18.61
N LYS A 729 2.69 -0.29 19.53
CA LYS A 729 4.11 -0.65 19.62
C LYS A 729 4.32 -2.05 20.22
N GLU A 730 3.45 -2.51 21.10
CA GLU A 730 3.74 -3.64 22.00
C GLU A 730 3.17 -5.00 21.56
N LYS A 731 2.29 -5.05 20.56
CA LYS A 731 1.76 -6.33 20.02
C LYS A 731 1.56 -6.24 18.51
N ASN A 732 1.65 -7.38 17.82
CA ASN A 732 1.02 -7.59 16.51
C ASN A 732 -0.50 -7.55 16.73
N VAL A 733 -1.05 -6.33 16.83
CA VAL A 733 -2.47 -6.10 17.13
C VAL A 733 -3.20 -5.93 15.80
N GLU A 734 -3.95 -6.97 15.39
CA GLU A 734 -5.30 -6.74 14.88
C GLU A 734 -6.00 -5.92 15.95
N ILE A 735 -6.50 -4.73 15.61
CA ILE A 735 -7.27 -3.90 16.53
C ILE A 735 -8.50 -4.71 16.98
N GLN A 736 -8.38 -5.45 18.08
CA GLN A 736 -9.51 -5.78 18.92
C GLN A 736 -9.90 -4.47 19.56
N LEU A 737 -10.91 -3.82 18.97
CA LEU A 737 -11.66 -2.77 19.65
C LEU A 737 -12.20 -3.39 20.94
N ASP A 738 -11.94 -2.73 22.06
CA ASP A 738 -12.32 -3.17 23.39
C ASP A 738 -13.76 -3.67 23.42
N ASP A 739 -13.88 -4.87 23.96
CA ASP A 739 -15.11 -5.64 24.08
C ASP A 739 -15.81 -5.30 25.40
N GLU A 740 -15.83 -4.02 25.80
CA GLU A 740 -16.74 -3.59 26.87
C GLU A 740 -18.16 -3.91 26.38
N ARG A 741 -18.83 -4.85 27.06
CA ARG A 741 -20.22 -5.18 26.80
C ARG A 741 -21.00 -3.90 26.99
N ASP A 742 -21.49 -3.36 25.89
CA ASP A 742 -22.40 -2.22 25.91
C ASP A 742 -23.54 -2.55 26.88
N GLU A 743 -23.83 -1.68 27.84
CA GLU A 743 -24.84 -1.91 28.89
C GLU A 743 -26.23 -2.25 28.33
N LEU A 744 -26.49 -1.89 27.06
CA LEU A 744 -27.73 -2.15 26.35
C LEU A 744 -27.65 -3.34 25.39
N TYR A 745 -26.52 -4.07 25.34
CA TYR A 745 -26.30 -5.16 24.39
C TYR A 745 -27.31 -6.29 24.58
N GLU A 746 -27.55 -6.74 25.82
CA GLU A 746 -28.50 -7.82 26.11
C GLU A 746 -29.93 -7.43 25.68
N LYS A 747 -30.34 -6.20 26.01
CA LYS A 747 -31.62 -5.62 25.55
C LYS A 747 -31.69 -5.48 24.03
N ALA A 748 -30.57 -5.20 23.37
CA ALA A 748 -30.50 -5.13 21.92
C ALA A 748 -30.65 -6.52 21.29
N VAL A 749 -30.04 -7.55 21.89
CA VAL A 749 -30.13 -8.95 21.46
C VAL A 749 -31.58 -9.44 21.57
N GLU A 750 -32.25 -9.20 22.71
CA GLU A 750 -33.68 -9.50 22.90
C GLU A 750 -34.56 -8.84 21.83
N LEU A 751 -34.33 -7.55 21.56
CA LEU A 751 -35.10 -6.80 20.56
C LEU A 751 -34.87 -7.32 19.15
N VAL A 752 -33.65 -7.71 18.81
CA VAL A 752 -33.30 -8.23 17.49
C VAL A 752 -33.92 -9.60 17.27
N VAL A 753 -33.85 -10.49 18.25
CA VAL A 753 -34.41 -11.84 18.16
C VAL A 753 -35.94 -11.82 18.09
N LYS A 754 -36.60 -10.93 18.84
CA LYS A 754 -38.06 -10.74 18.80
C LYS A 754 -38.57 -10.08 17.52
N HIS A 755 -37.69 -9.40 16.78
CA HIS A 755 -38.06 -8.58 15.64
C HIS A 755 -37.09 -8.75 14.46
N ARG A 756 -36.53 -7.66 13.91
CA ARG A 756 -35.64 -7.69 12.74
C ARG A 756 -34.31 -7.08 13.12
N ALA A 757 -33.22 -7.69 12.67
CA ALA A 757 -31.86 -7.18 12.87
C ALA A 757 -31.58 -5.95 11.97
N SER A 758 -32.07 -4.78 12.35
CA SER A 758 -31.78 -3.53 11.64
C SER A 758 -31.29 -2.41 12.57
N ILE A 759 -30.29 -1.68 12.08
CA ILE A 759 -29.65 -0.58 12.81
C ILE A 759 -30.68 0.51 13.17
N SER A 760 -31.54 0.88 12.21
CA SER A 760 -32.58 1.90 12.41
C SER A 760 -33.68 1.49 13.40
N MET A 761 -33.89 0.19 13.60
CA MET A 761 -34.81 -0.32 14.61
C MET A 761 -34.21 -0.19 16.01
N LEU A 762 -32.95 -0.59 16.20
CA LEU A 762 -32.23 -0.43 17.46
C LEU A 762 -32.08 1.05 17.85
N GLN A 763 -31.77 1.93 16.89
CA GLN A 763 -31.69 3.38 17.16
C GLN A 763 -33.00 3.95 17.73
N ARG A 764 -34.16 3.54 17.18
CA ARG A 764 -35.46 4.04 17.63
C ARG A 764 -35.91 3.42 18.95
N LYS A 765 -35.66 2.12 19.15
CA LYS A 765 -36.13 1.37 20.33
C LYS A 765 -35.26 1.62 21.56
N LEU A 766 -33.95 1.72 21.38
CA LEU A 766 -33.00 1.95 22.48
C LEU A 766 -32.59 3.42 22.62
N ARG A 767 -33.07 4.31 21.73
CA ARG A 767 -32.69 5.74 21.69
C ARG A 767 -31.18 5.95 21.64
N ILE A 768 -30.49 5.14 20.84
CA ILE A 768 -29.02 5.17 20.67
C ILE A 768 -28.62 5.70 19.29
N GLY A 769 -27.41 6.25 19.19
CA GLY A 769 -26.83 6.72 17.93
C GLY A 769 -26.53 5.59 16.94
N TYR A 770 -26.41 5.93 15.65
CA TYR A 770 -26.20 4.96 14.56
C TYR A 770 -24.98 4.08 14.80
N ASN A 771 -23.84 4.66 15.20
CA ASN A 771 -22.59 3.92 15.42
C ASN A 771 -22.68 2.93 16.58
N ARG A 772 -23.48 3.23 17.61
CA ARG A 772 -23.69 2.33 18.75
C ARG A 772 -24.58 1.15 18.32
N ALA A 773 -25.67 1.43 17.60
CA ALA A 773 -26.53 0.39 17.04
C ALA A 773 -25.84 -0.48 15.98
N ALA A 774 -24.97 0.11 15.13
CA ALA A 774 -24.19 -0.63 14.13
C ALA A 774 -23.19 -1.59 14.80
N ARG A 775 -22.44 -1.11 15.81
CA ARG A 775 -21.53 -1.95 16.60
C ARG A 775 -22.24 -3.12 17.28
N MET A 776 -23.45 -2.92 17.80
CA MET A 776 -24.25 -4.01 18.39
C MET A 776 -24.62 -5.07 17.35
N ILE A 777 -25.07 -4.67 16.16
CA ILE A 777 -25.43 -5.61 15.08
C ILE A 777 -24.20 -6.35 14.55
N ASP A 778 -23.07 -5.67 14.39
CA ASP A 778 -21.80 -6.29 13.98
C ASP A 778 -21.26 -7.27 15.03
N ARG A 779 -21.51 -7.01 16.31
CA ARG A 779 -21.17 -7.94 17.40
C ARG A 779 -22.10 -9.14 17.42
N MET A 780 -23.41 -8.94 17.23
CA MET A 780 -24.37 -10.04 17.08
C MET A 780 -24.03 -10.96 15.90
N GLU A 781 -23.40 -10.45 14.84
CA GLU A 781 -22.89 -11.28 13.73
C GLU A 781 -21.75 -12.17 14.19
N LYS A 782 -20.78 -11.62 14.94
CA LYS A 782 -19.67 -12.39 15.52
C LYS A 782 -20.12 -13.44 16.52
N ASP A 783 -21.15 -13.12 17.30
CA ASP A 783 -21.76 -14.02 18.26
C ASP A 783 -22.67 -15.07 17.59
N ASN A 784 -22.77 -15.05 16.25
CA ASN A 784 -23.65 -15.90 15.44
C ASN A 784 -25.15 -15.78 15.77
N ILE A 785 -25.57 -14.62 16.27
CA ILE A 785 -26.98 -14.28 16.56
C ILE A 785 -27.67 -13.75 15.29
N VAL A 786 -26.93 -13.04 14.43
CA VAL A 786 -27.43 -12.55 13.13
C VAL A 786 -26.50 -12.95 11.99
N GLY A 787 -27.05 -13.05 10.78
CA GLY A 787 -26.30 -13.41 9.57
C GLY A 787 -25.43 -12.28 9.02
N GLU A 788 -24.73 -12.60 7.93
CA GLU A 788 -23.76 -11.70 7.29
C GLU A 788 -24.38 -10.37 6.83
N TYR A 789 -23.53 -9.35 6.67
CA TYR A 789 -23.94 -8.03 6.20
C TYR A 789 -24.62 -8.05 4.81
N GLN A 790 -25.89 -7.64 4.76
CA GLN A 790 -26.70 -7.56 3.52
C GLN A 790 -26.97 -6.12 3.05
N GLY A 791 -26.02 -5.21 3.22
CA GLY A 791 -26.17 -3.81 2.77
C GLY A 791 -27.22 -3.04 3.57
N SER A 792 -28.18 -2.40 2.89
CA SER A 792 -29.23 -1.58 3.51
C SER A 792 -30.44 -2.36 4.06
N LYS A 793 -30.48 -3.69 3.87
CA LYS A 793 -31.56 -4.55 4.37
C LYS A 793 -31.27 -5.03 5.79
N ALA A 794 -32.33 -5.39 6.52
CA ALA A 794 -32.19 -6.03 7.81
C ALA A 794 -31.48 -7.38 7.66
N ARG A 795 -30.60 -7.72 8.60
CA ARG A 795 -29.89 -9.00 8.61
C ARG A 795 -30.83 -10.12 9.03
N GLU A 796 -30.52 -11.32 8.59
CA GLU A 796 -31.25 -12.53 9.00
C GLU A 796 -30.92 -12.84 10.47
N VAL A 797 -31.92 -13.20 11.26
CA VAL A 797 -31.72 -13.62 12.66
C VAL A 797 -31.52 -15.12 12.66
N LEU A 798 -30.44 -15.61 13.28
CA LEU A 798 -30.00 -17.00 13.22
C LEU A 798 -30.41 -17.81 14.47
N VAL A 799 -30.97 -17.15 15.49
CA VAL A 799 -31.27 -17.71 16.81
C VAL A 799 -32.76 -17.54 17.10
N GLU A 800 -33.40 -18.55 17.69
CA GLU A 800 -34.81 -18.52 18.10
C GLU A 800 -34.96 -18.04 19.57
N GLU A 801 -36.13 -17.52 19.94
CA GLU A 801 -36.39 -16.93 21.28
C GLU A 801 -36.13 -17.92 22.44
N GLU A 802 -36.28 -19.22 22.21
CA GLU A 802 -36.12 -20.28 23.22
C GLU A 802 -34.64 -20.54 23.59
N ASP A 803 -33.70 -20.21 22.71
CA ASP A 803 -32.25 -20.41 22.90
C ASP A 803 -31.54 -19.19 23.52
N LEU A 804 -32.28 -18.09 23.73
CA LEU A 804 -31.74 -16.80 24.15
C LEU A 804 -31.13 -16.83 25.55
N GLU A 805 -31.79 -17.51 26.49
CA GLU A 805 -31.33 -17.64 27.88
C GLU A 805 -30.05 -18.49 27.98
N GLU A 806 -29.87 -19.49 27.12
CA GLU A 806 -28.64 -20.28 27.09
C GLU A 806 -27.45 -19.49 26.52
N ILE A 807 -27.69 -18.62 25.54
CA ILE A 807 -26.66 -17.81 24.87
C ILE A 807 -26.23 -16.64 25.77
N LEU A 808 -27.18 -15.99 26.46
CA LEU A 808 -26.89 -14.91 27.41
C LEU A 808 -26.20 -15.42 28.68
N ASN A 809 -26.46 -16.67 29.11
CA ASN A 809 -25.83 -17.28 30.29
C ASN A 809 -24.50 -18.02 30.01
N LYS A 810 -24.12 -18.27 28.75
CA LYS A 810 -22.91 -19.04 28.40
C LYS A 810 -21.60 -18.25 28.36
N ASN A 811 -21.62 -16.93 28.54
CA ASN A 811 -20.42 -16.09 28.43
C ASN A 811 -20.30 -15.02 29.52
#